data_AF-E3M788-F1
#
_entry.id   AF-E3M788-F1
#
_cell.length_a   1.000
_cell.length_b   1.000
_cell.length_c   1.000
_cell.angle_alpha   90.00
_cell.angle_beta   90.00
_cell.angle_gamma   90.00
#
_symmetry.space_group_name_H-M   'P 1'
#
loop_
_entity.id
_entity.type
_entity.pdbx_description
1 polymer ?
#
loop_
_entity_poly.entity_id
_entity_poly.type
_entity_poly.pdbx_seq_one_letter_code
_entity_poly.pdbx_strand_id
1 'polypeptide(L)'
;MFRLKALACSGCEASGNRDVFYGIRKKKSMIFQCKSSGVETKRPLFLQCGHPMCSTCVKKFEKCLICKKDVVNIENYAARAIYEELRKDPISVFKSWFKANVNTKETCTNCYEPSRKLKLCITCELSLNNLEIEHVQTDGTEWPDFGQRELRRKIHEVNLERSKKSYHTTRAPLELHNEKYWRPRFRFEFYILLNRMICSNCIIDHHKDHVCKTLQELEYTEERLKRSSSWIATSFIRSELNSRKGKCLIQTMKMHRTCEKLAHLASFYYPDPNAKVFDKDEYHDRYPTELNKFFESLPRRNVEMVPIEQGDTWIANLEIQSKHLDKQANCDCSKVWDELNKLCFVNQIGKHFIQIINQLGDSIISECPFRLEEIQETRKKALELLKLSCLQASDLKLYAIYKSFCWNFGKKRVCCLFDNFERKPCICYHCKTSTCLDCVTSNRSYKCSFCGELFFDQGLGSGNECVIDSEVMDLVQFYVRNCVDLYEKWWICEASELGFCVSCSSYSNQLEICVHCELTTNLNALKTKPGIESHVQFRQKMPLYFKYNKMEMFPIRWQCVDCKKRLEADWEHKYCDDLKSNEWKGTWNRGCNHVITRLYNTKTCSGYDVHGDKCEYNAIALSDIGYYELAMKVTTIGLVHKILKRGIEEMIACKTKKIRLLQIYGRLKTQTRYYFKSAMDGVKIEKLKHVSDDIAKLIDNLKLGWRNSEHEGTECLCFNIQSEADDLDEESILPWIFLS
;
A
#
# COMPACT_ATOMS: atom_id res chain seq x y z
N MET A 1 -17.12 -27.36 20.39
CA MET A 1 -16.49 -27.37 19.05
C MET A 1 -15.64 -26.14 18.77
N PHE A 2 -16.18 -24.94 18.95
CA PHE A 2 -15.58 -23.71 18.51
C PHE A 2 -14.89 -22.95 19.64
N ARG A 3 -15.07 -23.36 20.91
CA ARG A 3 -14.49 -22.68 22.10
C ARG A 3 -14.62 -21.14 21.95
N LEU A 4 -15.80 -20.67 21.53
CA LEU A 4 -16.10 -19.29 21.11
C LEU A 4 -16.06 -18.28 22.28
N LYS A 5 -15.20 -18.44 23.29
CA LYS A 5 -15.09 -17.38 24.31
C LYS A 5 -14.44 -16.18 23.69
N ALA A 6 -15.27 -15.22 23.24
CA ALA A 6 -14.95 -13.83 23.02
C ALA A 6 -13.50 -13.62 22.60
N LEU A 7 -13.14 -14.09 21.41
CA LEU A 7 -11.80 -13.84 20.86
C LEU A 7 -11.72 -12.41 20.33
N ALA A 8 -12.85 -11.85 19.89
CA ALA A 8 -12.96 -10.52 19.30
C ALA A 8 -13.67 -9.54 20.25
N CYS A 9 -13.33 -8.26 20.11
CA CYS A 9 -13.95 -7.18 20.88
C CYS A 9 -15.11 -6.52 20.10
N SER A 10 -16.32 -6.53 20.67
CA SER A 10 -17.50 -5.87 20.08
C SER A 10 -17.30 -4.36 19.83
N GLY A 11 -16.59 -3.66 20.72
CA GLY A 11 -16.26 -2.24 20.53
C GLY A 11 -15.23 -1.96 19.41
N CYS A 12 -14.33 -2.90 19.12
CA CYS A 12 -13.41 -2.76 18.01
C CYS A 12 -14.16 -2.88 16.69
N GLU A 13 -15.06 -3.86 16.61
CA GLU A 13 -15.93 -4.12 15.47
C GLU A 13 -16.82 -2.91 15.13
N ALA A 14 -17.53 -2.35 16.11
CA ALA A 14 -18.35 -1.14 15.91
C ALA A 14 -17.55 0.09 15.48
N SER A 15 -16.24 0.12 15.78
CA SER A 15 -15.32 1.15 15.30
C SER A 15 -14.71 0.82 13.92
N GLY A 16 -15.25 -0.16 13.18
CA GLY A 16 -14.75 -0.60 11.88
C GLY A 16 -13.50 -1.49 11.93
N ASN A 17 -13.01 -1.85 13.12
CA ASN A 17 -11.85 -2.72 13.30
C ASN A 17 -12.30 -4.18 13.45
N ARG A 18 -12.82 -4.76 12.37
CA ARG A 18 -13.17 -6.19 12.27
C ARG A 18 -11.95 -7.09 12.48
N ASP A 19 -12.20 -8.28 13.04
CA ASP A 19 -11.22 -9.36 13.30
C ASP A 19 -10.06 -8.97 14.24
N VAL A 20 -10.30 -8.04 15.16
CA VAL A 20 -9.31 -7.66 16.16
C VAL A 20 -9.48 -8.50 17.42
N PHE A 21 -8.52 -9.41 17.60
CA PHE A 21 -8.45 -10.25 18.79
C PHE A 21 -7.93 -9.48 20.01
N TYR A 22 -8.29 -9.93 21.21
CA TYR A 22 -7.69 -9.43 22.45
C TYR A 22 -6.15 -9.52 22.38
N GLY A 23 -5.43 -8.65 23.09
CA GLY A 23 -3.97 -8.63 23.11
C GLY A 23 -3.27 -8.01 21.89
N ILE A 24 -3.97 -7.69 20.79
CA ILE A 24 -3.34 -7.29 19.50
C ILE A 24 -3.81 -5.90 19.00
N ARG A 25 -2.88 -5.10 18.47
CA ARG A 25 -3.16 -3.85 17.72
C ARG A 25 -3.10 -4.12 16.21
N LYS A 26 -4.13 -3.70 15.46
CA LYS A 26 -4.08 -3.62 13.98
C LYS A 26 -3.20 -2.42 13.62
N LYS A 27 -1.94 -2.61 13.21
CA LYS A 27 -1.29 -1.64 12.32
C LYS A 27 -1.92 -1.92 10.95
N LYS A 28 -2.69 -0.97 10.40
CA LYS A 28 -3.41 -1.07 9.10
C LYS A 28 -2.48 -1.17 7.86
N SER A 29 -1.23 -1.54 8.08
CA SER A 29 -0.20 -1.83 7.10
C SER A 29 0.67 -2.92 7.71
N MET A 30 0.50 -4.17 7.26
CA MET A 30 1.44 -5.27 7.51
C MET A 30 2.68 -5.12 6.63
N ILE A 31 3.30 -3.94 6.64
CA ILE A 31 4.68 -3.79 6.19
C ILE A 31 5.51 -3.77 7.46
N PHE A 32 6.26 -4.85 7.65
CA PHE A 32 7.24 -5.02 8.71
C PHE A 32 8.11 -3.76 8.81
N GLN A 33 7.84 -2.89 9.80
CA GLN A 33 8.85 -1.99 10.38
C GLN A 33 8.45 -1.36 11.73
N CYS A 34 9.40 -1.57 12.65
CA CYS A 34 9.94 -0.77 13.74
C CYS A 34 9.11 -0.29 14.96
N LYS A 35 9.94 -0.08 15.99
CA LYS A 35 9.80 -0.21 17.45
C LYS A 35 9.16 1.00 18.17
N SER A 36 8.88 0.73 19.45
CA SER A 36 8.89 1.64 20.61
C SER A 36 7.86 2.76 20.68
N SER A 37 6.79 2.50 21.43
CA SER A 37 6.29 3.35 22.53
C SER A 37 5.19 2.56 23.27
N GLY A 38 5.10 2.73 24.59
CA GLY A 38 4.37 1.88 25.56
C GLY A 38 3.06 1.27 25.04
N VAL A 39 3.03 -0.06 24.97
CA VAL A 39 1.91 -0.81 24.39
C VAL A 39 0.87 -1.09 25.49
N GLU A 40 -0.24 -0.35 25.50
CA GLU A 40 -1.44 -0.77 26.24
C GLU A 40 -1.97 -2.08 25.61
N THR A 41 -1.79 -3.20 26.31
CA THR A 41 -2.37 -4.50 25.93
C THR A 41 -3.89 -4.45 26.03
N LYS A 42 -4.61 -4.77 24.93
CA LYS A 42 -6.08 -4.91 24.93
C LYS A 42 -6.49 -6.11 25.79
N ARG A 43 -6.98 -5.89 27.01
CA ARG A 43 -7.45 -6.97 27.90
C ARG A 43 -8.93 -7.27 27.65
N PRO A 44 -9.38 -8.53 27.73
CA PRO A 44 -10.80 -8.86 27.70
C PRO A 44 -11.48 -8.39 28.99
N LEU A 45 -12.52 -7.58 28.82
CA LEU A 45 -13.35 -7.05 29.89
C LEU A 45 -14.80 -7.41 29.60
N PHE A 46 -15.58 -7.37 30.67
CA PHE A 46 -17.02 -7.40 30.61
C PHE A 46 -17.64 -6.10 31.03
N LEU A 47 -18.75 -5.85 30.36
CA LEU A 47 -19.76 -4.94 30.84
C LEU A 47 -20.64 -5.69 31.84
N GLN A 48 -21.28 -4.98 32.77
CA GLN A 48 -22.26 -5.57 33.70
C GLN A 48 -23.36 -6.37 32.99
N CYS A 49 -23.63 -6.06 31.72
CA CYS A 49 -24.56 -6.78 30.87
C CYS A 49 -24.00 -8.07 30.21
N GLY A 50 -22.81 -8.54 30.61
CA GLY A 50 -22.21 -9.78 30.11
C GLY A 50 -21.61 -9.73 28.70
N HIS A 51 -21.60 -8.56 28.05
CA HIS A 51 -21.09 -8.42 26.68
C HIS A 51 -19.58 -8.16 26.64
N PRO A 52 -18.83 -8.79 25.71
CA PRO A 52 -17.37 -8.73 25.68
C PRO A 52 -16.85 -7.42 25.05
N MET A 53 -15.93 -6.73 25.75
CA MET A 53 -15.28 -5.51 25.25
C MET A 53 -13.82 -5.45 25.72
N CYS A 54 -12.94 -4.75 24.99
CA CYS A 54 -11.54 -4.62 25.39
C CYS A 54 -11.29 -3.41 26.31
N SER A 55 -10.19 -3.44 27.07
CA SER A 55 -9.71 -2.33 27.91
C SER A 55 -9.64 -0.96 27.23
N THR A 56 -9.38 -0.91 25.93
CA THR A 56 -9.41 0.35 25.17
C THR A 56 -10.83 0.78 24.80
N CYS A 57 -11.71 -0.15 24.46
CA CYS A 57 -13.08 0.16 24.03
C CYS A 57 -13.99 0.52 25.20
N VAL A 58 -13.76 -0.05 26.39
CA VAL A 58 -14.46 0.33 27.64
C VAL A 58 -14.27 1.81 27.97
N LYS A 59 -13.09 2.39 27.69
CA LYS A 59 -12.85 3.82 27.87
C LYS A 59 -13.52 4.70 26.81
N LYS A 60 -13.94 4.13 25.67
CA LYS A 60 -14.46 4.87 24.51
C LYS A 60 -15.99 4.95 24.48
N PHE A 61 -16.68 3.93 24.99
CA PHE A 61 -18.13 3.81 24.92
C PHE A 61 -18.74 3.89 26.32
N GLU A 62 -19.66 4.84 26.51
CA GLU A 62 -20.40 5.01 27.78
C GLU A 62 -21.50 3.96 27.95
N LYS A 63 -22.04 3.45 26.83
CA LYS A 63 -23.10 2.44 26.80
C LYS A 63 -22.67 1.21 26.04
N CYS A 64 -23.14 0.04 26.51
CA CYS A 64 -22.97 -1.23 25.83
C CYS A 64 -23.49 -1.11 24.40
N LEU A 65 -22.65 -1.43 23.42
CA LEU A 65 -23.05 -1.34 22.01
C LEU A 65 -24.18 -2.31 21.65
N ILE A 66 -24.33 -3.40 22.42
CA ILE A 66 -25.27 -4.48 22.16
C ILE A 66 -26.61 -4.25 22.88
N CYS A 67 -26.60 -4.04 24.20
CA CYS A 67 -27.84 -3.92 24.99
C CYS A 67 -28.13 -2.51 25.52
N LYS A 68 -27.28 -1.53 25.20
CA LYS A 68 -27.41 -0.11 25.59
C LYS A 68 -27.40 0.21 27.09
N LYS A 69 -27.18 -0.78 27.97
CA LYS A 69 -26.91 -0.58 29.40
C LYS A 69 -25.58 0.13 29.63
N ASP A 70 -25.43 0.82 30.76
CA ASP A 70 -24.22 1.58 31.08
C ASP A 70 -22.97 0.67 31.20
N VAL A 71 -21.84 1.22 30.79
CA VAL A 71 -20.56 0.53 30.78
C VAL A 71 -19.91 0.65 32.16
N VAL A 72 -20.02 -0.42 32.94
CA VAL A 72 -19.22 -0.63 34.15
C VAL A 72 -18.11 -1.63 33.84
N ASN A 73 -16.88 -1.27 34.16
CA ASN A 73 -15.70 -2.09 33.90
C ASN A 73 -15.59 -3.24 34.89
N ILE A 74 -15.73 -4.49 34.42
CA ILE A 74 -15.48 -5.69 35.20
C ILE A 74 -14.45 -6.55 34.45
N GLU A 75 -13.34 -6.90 35.09
CA GLU A 75 -12.34 -7.78 34.48
C GLU A 75 -12.92 -9.19 34.30
N ASN A 76 -12.75 -9.76 33.10
CA ASN A 76 -13.27 -11.07 32.77
C ASN A 76 -12.17 -12.13 32.85
N TYR A 77 -11.89 -12.60 34.06
CA TYR A 77 -10.86 -13.63 34.29
C TYR A 77 -11.15 -14.94 33.54
N ALA A 78 -12.43 -15.30 33.36
CA ALA A 78 -12.82 -16.53 32.68
C ALA A 78 -12.56 -16.49 31.16
N ALA A 79 -12.81 -15.37 30.48
CA ALA A 79 -12.45 -15.20 29.08
C ALA A 79 -10.94 -14.98 28.91
N ARG A 80 -10.30 -14.28 29.85
CA ARG A 80 -8.85 -14.13 29.88
C ARG A 80 -8.15 -15.48 29.96
N ALA A 81 -8.56 -16.35 30.88
CA ALA A 81 -8.00 -17.69 31.02
C ALA A 81 -8.12 -18.52 29.75
N ILE A 82 -9.28 -18.47 29.06
CA ILE A 82 -9.44 -19.19 27.79
C ILE A 82 -8.58 -18.57 26.69
N TYR A 83 -8.54 -17.24 26.58
CA TYR A 83 -7.68 -16.59 25.61
C TYR A 83 -6.21 -16.97 25.85
N GLU A 84 -5.73 -16.94 27.10
CA GLU A 84 -4.37 -17.36 27.47
C GLU A 84 -4.11 -18.85 27.21
N GLU A 85 -5.11 -19.73 27.36
CA GLU A 85 -5.02 -21.15 26.99
C GLU A 85 -4.85 -21.32 25.47
N LEU A 86 -5.69 -20.66 24.67
CA LEU A 86 -5.63 -20.73 23.21
C LEU A 86 -4.32 -20.15 22.65
N ARG A 87 -3.72 -19.18 23.35
CA ARG A 87 -2.39 -18.66 23.00
C ARG A 87 -1.26 -19.66 23.20
N LYS A 88 -1.40 -20.68 24.07
CA LYS A 88 -0.35 -21.70 24.26
C LYS A 88 -0.19 -22.55 23.01
N ASP A 89 -1.32 -22.94 22.41
CA ASP A 89 -1.36 -23.72 21.17
C ASP A 89 -2.36 -23.11 20.16
N PRO A 90 -1.97 -22.06 19.43
CA PRO A 90 -2.87 -21.38 18.50
C PRO A 90 -3.24 -22.25 17.29
N ILE A 91 -2.47 -23.29 16.99
CA ILE A 91 -2.72 -24.15 15.81
C ILE A 91 -3.79 -25.19 16.12
N SER A 92 -3.90 -25.62 17.37
CA SER A 92 -5.03 -26.42 17.84
C SER A 92 -6.39 -25.79 17.53
N VAL A 93 -6.48 -24.44 17.48
CA VAL A 93 -7.70 -23.71 17.11
C VAL A 93 -8.11 -24.03 15.68
N PHE A 94 -7.17 -23.95 14.73
CA PHE A 94 -7.46 -24.24 13.33
C PHE A 94 -7.83 -25.71 13.13
N LYS A 95 -7.08 -26.65 13.74
CA LYS A 95 -7.40 -28.08 13.72
C LYS A 95 -8.82 -28.37 14.22
N SER A 96 -9.17 -27.74 15.34
CA SER A 96 -10.47 -27.94 16.00
C SER A 96 -11.63 -27.39 15.20
N TRP A 97 -11.40 -26.54 14.19
CA TRP A 97 -12.44 -25.87 13.41
C TRP A 97 -12.53 -26.38 11.97
N PHE A 98 -11.37 -26.67 11.35
CA PHE A 98 -11.30 -27.08 9.95
C PHE A 98 -12.10 -28.36 9.68
N LYS A 99 -12.00 -29.39 10.54
CA LYS A 99 -12.68 -30.70 10.38
C LYS A 99 -13.80 -30.95 11.40
N ALA A 100 -14.34 -29.89 11.94
CA ALA A 100 -15.12 -29.97 13.16
C ALA A 100 -16.57 -30.46 12.91
N ASN A 101 -17.17 -31.19 13.87
CA ASN A 101 -18.62 -31.55 13.86
C ASN A 101 -19.51 -30.56 14.65
N VAL A 102 -20.44 -29.88 13.95
CA VAL A 102 -21.32 -28.77 14.43
C VAL A 102 -22.20 -29.13 15.62
N ASN A 103 -22.40 -30.41 15.91
CA ASN A 103 -23.32 -30.89 16.94
C ASN A 103 -22.69 -31.09 18.33
N THR A 104 -21.43 -30.69 18.56
CA THR A 104 -20.77 -30.84 19.87
C THR A 104 -21.12 -29.68 20.83
N LYS A 105 -20.92 -29.88 22.15
CA LYS A 105 -21.17 -28.83 23.17
C LYS A 105 -20.34 -27.58 22.89
N GLU A 106 -20.95 -26.40 23.05
CA GLU A 106 -20.35 -25.07 22.96
C GLU A 106 -20.47 -24.27 24.23
N THR A 107 -19.59 -23.29 24.42
CA THR A 107 -19.63 -22.40 25.58
C THR A 107 -20.59 -21.24 25.35
N CYS A 108 -21.53 -21.01 26.27
CA CYS A 108 -22.38 -19.81 26.25
C CYS A 108 -21.54 -18.53 26.38
N THR A 109 -21.80 -17.52 25.56
CA THR A 109 -21.04 -16.25 25.61
C THR A 109 -21.34 -15.40 26.84
N ASN A 110 -22.47 -15.65 27.51
CA ASN A 110 -22.88 -14.93 28.71
C ASN A 110 -22.44 -15.62 30.02
N CYS A 111 -22.84 -16.88 30.25
CA CYS A 111 -22.51 -17.58 31.50
C CYS A 111 -21.27 -18.48 31.44
N TYR A 112 -20.70 -18.72 30.25
CA TYR A 112 -19.54 -19.59 30.05
C TYR A 112 -19.68 -21.08 30.37
N GLU A 113 -20.90 -21.55 30.59
CA GLU A 113 -21.19 -22.97 30.74
C GLU A 113 -21.32 -23.68 29.37
N PRO A 114 -20.85 -24.94 29.24
CA PRO A 114 -21.05 -25.75 28.04
C PRO A 114 -22.54 -26.13 27.81
N SER A 115 -23.05 -25.88 26.61
CA SER A 115 -24.42 -26.18 26.16
C SER A 115 -24.43 -26.74 24.74
N ARG A 116 -25.35 -27.67 24.46
CA ARG A 116 -25.58 -28.21 23.09
C ARG A 116 -26.55 -27.37 22.26
N LYS A 117 -27.29 -26.47 22.89
CA LYS A 117 -28.40 -25.72 22.27
C LYS A 117 -28.22 -24.23 22.48
N LEU A 118 -27.12 -23.68 21.96
CA LEU A 118 -26.95 -22.23 21.92
C LEU A 118 -27.89 -21.61 20.89
N LYS A 119 -28.40 -20.42 21.19
CA LYS A 119 -29.28 -19.65 20.32
C LYS A 119 -28.75 -18.23 20.15
N LEU A 120 -29.06 -17.62 19.02
CA LEU A 120 -28.83 -16.21 18.72
C LEU A 120 -30.13 -15.43 18.95
N CYS A 121 -30.04 -14.29 19.61
CA CYS A 121 -31.19 -13.41 19.85
C CYS A 121 -31.43 -12.48 18.63
N ILE A 122 -32.33 -12.88 17.73
CA ILE A 122 -32.64 -12.15 16.48
C ILE A 122 -33.19 -10.75 16.75
N THR A 123 -34.04 -10.60 17.77
CA THR A 123 -34.56 -9.28 18.17
C THR A 123 -33.43 -8.29 18.49
N CYS A 124 -32.38 -8.75 19.18
CA CYS A 124 -31.23 -7.89 19.48
C CYS A 124 -30.42 -7.58 18.23
N GLU A 125 -30.15 -8.57 17.38
CA GLU A 125 -29.34 -8.35 16.16
C GLU A 125 -30.03 -7.41 15.16
N LEU A 126 -31.36 -7.47 15.04
CA LEU A 126 -32.16 -6.53 14.26
C LEU A 126 -32.04 -5.11 14.80
N SER A 127 -32.14 -4.92 16.13
CA SER A 127 -31.99 -3.59 16.76
C SER A 127 -30.61 -2.96 16.56
N LEU A 128 -29.60 -3.81 16.29
CA LEU A 128 -28.22 -3.41 16.10
C LEU A 128 -27.83 -3.20 14.63
N ASN A 129 -28.75 -3.48 13.69
CA ASN A 129 -28.48 -3.47 12.26
C ASN A 129 -27.30 -4.39 11.87
N ASN A 130 -27.18 -5.52 12.56
CA ASN A 130 -26.09 -6.48 12.36
C ASN A 130 -26.44 -7.61 11.39
N LEU A 131 -27.71 -7.71 11.01
CA LEU A 131 -28.20 -8.73 10.09
C LEU A 131 -28.24 -8.17 8.67
N GLU A 132 -27.74 -8.97 7.73
CA GLU A 132 -27.92 -8.78 6.30
C GLU A 132 -29.01 -9.76 5.80
N ILE A 133 -29.47 -9.54 4.57
CA ILE A 133 -30.40 -10.44 3.89
C ILE A 133 -29.69 -11.08 2.70
N GLU A 134 -29.74 -12.41 2.63
CA GLU A 134 -29.41 -13.16 1.42
C GLU A 134 -30.65 -13.87 0.88
N HIS A 135 -30.72 -14.03 -0.44
CA HIS A 135 -31.83 -14.70 -1.11
C HIS A 135 -31.41 -16.10 -1.51
N VAL A 136 -32.22 -17.09 -1.15
CA VAL A 136 -32.03 -18.48 -1.53
C VAL A 136 -33.21 -18.97 -2.34
N GLN A 137 -32.97 -19.92 -3.24
CA GLN A 137 -34.03 -20.47 -4.08
C GLN A 137 -35.08 -21.15 -3.18
N THR A 138 -36.35 -20.88 -3.46
CA THR A 138 -37.46 -21.54 -2.79
C THR A 138 -37.51 -23.00 -3.21
N ASP A 139 -37.51 -23.90 -2.23
CA ASP A 139 -37.67 -25.35 -2.39
C ASP A 139 -39.14 -25.80 -2.25
N GLY A 140 -40.06 -24.85 -2.07
CA GLY A 140 -41.49 -25.10 -1.82
C GLY A 140 -41.84 -25.36 -0.36
N THR A 141 -40.83 -25.49 0.53
CA THR A 141 -41.04 -25.63 1.97
C THR A 141 -41.47 -24.30 2.57
N GLU A 142 -42.47 -24.32 3.45
CA GLU A 142 -42.90 -23.11 4.17
C GLU A 142 -41.92 -22.80 5.31
N TRP A 143 -41.27 -21.64 5.23
CA TRP A 143 -40.26 -21.21 6.21
C TRP A 143 -40.79 -20.07 7.10
N PRO A 144 -40.61 -20.14 8.43
CA PRO A 144 -41.04 -19.07 9.32
C PRO A 144 -40.31 -17.75 9.08
N ASP A 145 -41.05 -16.64 9.04
CA ASP A 145 -40.49 -15.29 9.02
C ASP A 145 -40.26 -14.78 10.45
N PHE A 146 -39.01 -14.49 10.78
CA PHE A 146 -38.55 -13.94 12.05
C PHE A 146 -38.18 -12.44 11.93
N GLY A 147 -38.59 -11.77 10.84
CA GLY A 147 -38.29 -10.36 10.54
C GLY A 147 -37.44 -10.18 9.28
N GLN A 148 -37.18 -11.24 8.52
CA GLN A 148 -36.43 -11.20 7.26
C GLN A 148 -37.15 -10.33 6.23
N ARG A 149 -38.47 -10.46 6.09
CA ARG A 149 -39.25 -9.68 5.10
C ARG A 149 -39.28 -8.19 5.44
N GLU A 150 -39.39 -7.85 6.72
CA GLU A 150 -39.37 -6.46 7.17
C GLU A 150 -38.00 -5.81 6.97
N LEU A 151 -36.92 -6.51 7.34
CA LEU A 151 -35.56 -6.01 7.11
C LEU A 151 -35.26 -5.84 5.62
N ARG A 152 -35.69 -6.79 4.78
CA ARG A 152 -35.60 -6.69 3.32
C ARG A 152 -36.28 -5.42 2.80
N ARG A 153 -37.50 -5.12 3.27
CA ARG A 153 -38.25 -3.92 2.89
C ARG A 153 -37.48 -2.65 3.28
N LYS A 154 -36.98 -2.57 4.52
CA LYS A 154 -36.16 -1.44 5.00
C LYS A 154 -34.89 -1.23 4.16
N ILE A 155 -34.16 -2.29 3.83
CA ILE A 155 -32.97 -2.21 2.97
C ILE A 155 -33.33 -1.69 1.57
N HIS A 156 -34.44 -2.16 1.00
CA HIS A 156 -34.92 -1.72 -0.30
C HIS A 156 -35.31 -0.22 -0.30
N GLU A 157 -36.03 0.24 0.72
CA GLU A 157 -36.40 1.65 0.90
C GLU A 157 -35.17 2.56 1.01
N VAL A 158 -34.18 2.19 1.83
CA VAL A 158 -32.93 2.94 1.96
C VAL A 158 -32.17 3.00 0.64
N ASN A 159 -32.13 1.91 -0.12
CA ASN A 159 -31.47 1.88 -1.43
C ASN A 159 -32.21 2.73 -2.47
N LEU A 160 -33.55 2.73 -2.45
CA LEU A 160 -34.38 3.61 -3.28
C LEU A 160 -34.11 5.09 -2.96
N GLU A 161 -34.04 5.45 -1.67
CA GLU A 161 -33.71 6.82 -1.26
C GLU A 161 -32.30 7.25 -1.68
N ARG A 162 -31.31 6.35 -1.55
CA ARG A 162 -29.94 6.60 -2.01
C ARG A 162 -29.87 6.78 -3.52
N SER A 163 -30.62 5.96 -4.27
CA SER A 163 -30.73 6.07 -5.73
C SER A 163 -31.37 7.41 -6.14
N LYS A 164 -32.44 7.84 -5.47
CA LYS A 164 -33.09 9.14 -5.70
C LYS A 164 -32.18 10.34 -5.41
N LYS A 165 -31.25 10.23 -4.46
CA LYS A 165 -30.28 11.29 -4.11
C LYS A 165 -29.02 11.32 -5.00
N SER A 166 -28.77 10.29 -5.80
CA SER A 166 -27.59 10.17 -6.67
C SER A 166 -27.97 10.46 -8.12
N TYR A 167 -27.73 11.70 -8.59
CA TYR A 167 -28.00 12.14 -9.96
C TYR A 167 -27.14 11.45 -11.06
N HIS A 168 -26.28 10.48 -10.71
CA HIS A 168 -25.29 9.89 -11.63
C HIS A 168 -25.10 8.37 -11.56
N THR A 169 -26.06 7.60 -11.06
CA THR A 169 -25.97 6.12 -11.11
C THR A 169 -26.99 5.53 -12.08
N THR A 170 -26.51 4.99 -13.20
CA THR A 170 -27.24 4.16 -14.19
C THR A 170 -27.59 2.75 -13.68
N ARG A 171 -27.30 2.43 -12.41
CA ARG A 171 -27.77 1.15 -11.83
C ARG A 171 -29.23 1.30 -11.42
N ALA A 172 -30.10 0.59 -12.13
CA ALA A 172 -31.47 0.36 -11.70
C ALA A 172 -31.49 -0.11 -10.22
N PRO A 173 -32.49 0.30 -9.43
CA PRO A 173 -32.69 -0.27 -8.09
C PRO A 173 -32.69 -1.79 -8.18
N LEU A 174 -32.06 -2.49 -7.22
CA LEU A 174 -32.18 -3.94 -7.13
C LEU A 174 -33.67 -4.31 -7.10
N GLU A 175 -34.14 -4.96 -8.16
CA GLU A 175 -35.49 -5.51 -8.21
C GLU A 175 -35.69 -6.45 -7.02
N LEU A 176 -36.85 -6.34 -6.38
CA LEU A 176 -37.26 -7.31 -5.36
C LEU A 176 -37.34 -8.68 -6.05
N HIS A 177 -36.41 -9.57 -5.74
CA HIS A 177 -36.47 -10.97 -6.16
C HIS A 177 -37.88 -11.54 -5.95
N ASN A 178 -38.43 -12.20 -6.98
CA ASN A 178 -39.76 -12.77 -6.93
C ASN A 178 -39.85 -13.85 -5.84
N GLU A 179 -40.72 -13.65 -4.85
CA GLU A 179 -40.88 -14.53 -3.68
C GLU A 179 -41.34 -15.95 -4.06
N LYS A 180 -41.90 -16.12 -5.27
CA LYS A 180 -42.21 -17.43 -5.86
C LYS A 180 -40.95 -18.28 -6.07
N TYR A 181 -39.82 -17.65 -6.40
CA TYR A 181 -38.58 -18.35 -6.78
C TYR A 181 -37.48 -18.17 -5.74
N TRP A 182 -37.52 -17.11 -4.94
CA TRP A 182 -36.46 -16.75 -4.00
C TRP A 182 -37.02 -16.28 -2.67
N ARG A 183 -36.52 -16.82 -1.57
CA ARG A 183 -36.91 -16.40 -0.20
C ARG A 183 -35.76 -15.72 0.53
N PRO A 184 -36.03 -14.69 1.37
CA PRO A 184 -35.01 -14.04 2.16
C PRO A 184 -34.65 -14.89 3.39
N ARG A 185 -33.36 -15.03 3.67
CA ARG A 185 -32.85 -15.55 4.95
C ARG A 185 -31.82 -14.61 5.54
N PHE A 186 -31.63 -14.67 6.85
CA PHE A 186 -30.62 -13.85 7.50
C PHE A 186 -29.21 -14.30 7.10
N ARG A 187 -28.38 -13.32 6.77
CA ARG A 187 -26.94 -13.45 6.61
C ARG A 187 -26.28 -12.67 7.73
N PHE A 188 -25.32 -13.28 8.40
CA PHE A 188 -24.50 -12.57 9.39
C PHE A 188 -23.10 -13.16 9.39
N GLU A 189 -22.15 -12.32 9.75
CA GLU A 189 -20.74 -12.67 9.83
C GLU A 189 -20.45 -13.59 11.02
N PHE A 190 -19.47 -14.49 10.90
CA PHE A 190 -19.21 -15.50 11.94
C PHE A 190 -18.75 -14.89 13.28
N TYR A 191 -18.21 -13.67 13.30
CA TYR A 191 -17.88 -12.99 14.56
C TYR A 191 -19.13 -12.68 15.41
N ILE A 192 -20.31 -12.56 14.80
CA ILE A 192 -21.59 -12.38 15.50
C ILE A 192 -21.88 -13.65 16.29
N LEU A 193 -21.71 -14.81 15.64
CA LEU A 193 -21.84 -16.12 16.28
C LEU A 193 -20.83 -16.31 17.41
N LEU A 194 -19.58 -15.89 17.20
CA LEU A 194 -18.52 -15.94 18.22
C LEU A 194 -18.89 -15.19 19.50
N ASN A 195 -19.58 -14.06 19.41
CA ASN A 195 -19.77 -13.17 20.56
C ASN A 195 -21.17 -13.22 21.17
N ARG A 196 -22.17 -13.81 20.49
CA ARG A 196 -23.58 -13.59 20.82
C ARG A 196 -24.45 -14.85 20.93
N MET A 197 -23.83 -16.02 20.88
CA MET A 197 -24.52 -17.29 21.06
C MET A 197 -24.70 -17.64 22.55
N ILE A 198 -25.95 -17.74 23.00
CA ILE A 198 -26.30 -17.86 24.43
C ILE A 198 -27.10 -19.14 24.72
N CYS A 199 -26.96 -19.67 25.95
CA CYS A 199 -27.69 -20.86 26.39
C CYS A 199 -29.13 -20.52 26.81
N SER A 200 -29.98 -21.54 26.96
CA SER A 200 -31.38 -21.34 27.31
C SER A 200 -31.59 -20.65 28.67
N ASN A 201 -30.73 -20.90 29.66
CA ASN A 201 -30.83 -20.22 30.95
C ASN A 201 -30.59 -18.71 30.79
N CYS A 202 -29.53 -18.31 30.10
CA CYS A 202 -29.24 -16.89 29.85
C CYS A 202 -30.31 -16.19 28.99
N ILE A 203 -31.04 -16.94 28.15
CA ILE A 203 -32.18 -16.38 27.42
C ILE A 203 -33.30 -16.02 28.38
N ILE A 204 -33.62 -16.90 29.34
CA ILE A 204 -34.65 -16.65 30.35
C ILE A 204 -34.27 -15.41 31.19
N ASP A 205 -33.00 -15.29 31.56
CA ASP A 205 -32.52 -14.24 32.48
C ASP A 205 -32.37 -12.85 31.82
N HIS A 206 -32.09 -12.79 30.51
CA HIS A 206 -31.69 -11.53 29.85
C HIS A 206 -32.40 -11.22 28.53
N HIS A 207 -33.07 -12.20 27.93
CA HIS A 207 -33.72 -12.09 26.62
C HIS A 207 -35.15 -12.63 26.67
N LYS A 208 -35.81 -12.47 27.83
CA LYS A 208 -37.22 -12.78 28.00
C LYS A 208 -38.02 -11.99 26.95
N ASP A 209 -38.95 -12.67 26.29
CA ASP A 209 -39.81 -12.12 25.22
C ASP A 209 -39.11 -11.81 23.88
N HIS A 210 -37.81 -12.07 23.75
CA HIS A 210 -37.10 -11.91 22.47
C HIS A 210 -37.17 -13.18 21.60
N VAL A 211 -37.12 -12.99 20.27
CA VAL A 211 -37.01 -14.10 19.31
C VAL A 211 -35.57 -14.62 19.34
N CYS A 212 -35.40 -15.85 19.82
CA CYS A 212 -34.10 -16.53 19.90
C CYS A 212 -34.11 -17.83 19.10
N LYS A 213 -33.11 -18.01 18.21
CA LYS A 213 -33.07 -19.08 17.22
C LYS A 213 -31.75 -19.84 17.23
N THR A 214 -31.81 -21.15 17.06
CA THR A 214 -30.63 -22.01 16.86
C THR A 214 -30.03 -21.79 15.47
N LEU A 215 -28.77 -22.22 15.26
CA LEU A 215 -28.13 -22.15 13.93
C LEU A 215 -28.89 -22.94 12.86
N GLN A 216 -29.53 -24.05 13.26
CA GLN A 216 -30.35 -24.88 12.38
C GLN A 216 -31.62 -24.13 11.94
N GLU A 217 -32.31 -23.46 12.87
CA GLU A 217 -33.47 -22.62 12.55
C GLU A 217 -33.10 -21.38 11.70
N LEU A 218 -31.82 -20.99 11.69
CA LEU A 218 -31.28 -19.92 10.84
C LEU A 218 -30.67 -20.46 9.54
N GLU A 219 -30.81 -21.76 9.27
CA GLU A 219 -30.37 -22.45 8.05
C GLU A 219 -28.88 -22.28 7.73
N TYR A 220 -28.06 -22.19 8.78
CA TYR A 220 -26.63 -22.07 8.60
C TYR A 220 -26.03 -23.44 8.24
N THR A 221 -25.28 -23.51 7.15
CA THR A 221 -24.63 -24.75 6.72
C THR A 221 -23.31 -24.98 7.47
N GLU A 222 -22.96 -26.25 7.64
CA GLU A 222 -21.72 -26.65 8.30
C GLU A 222 -20.48 -26.14 7.54
N GLU A 223 -20.52 -26.19 6.21
CA GLU A 223 -19.47 -25.68 5.31
C GLU A 223 -19.23 -24.19 5.54
N ARG A 224 -20.30 -23.38 5.64
CA ARG A 224 -20.18 -21.95 5.85
C ARG A 224 -19.52 -21.63 7.19
N LEU A 225 -19.88 -22.35 8.26
CA LEU A 225 -19.25 -22.20 9.58
C LEU A 225 -17.76 -22.57 9.53
N LYS A 226 -17.42 -23.70 8.90
CA LYS A 226 -16.03 -24.17 8.74
C LYS A 226 -15.18 -23.18 7.96
N ARG A 227 -15.69 -22.64 6.86
CA ARG A 227 -15.01 -21.61 6.07
C ARG A 227 -14.72 -20.35 6.89
N SER A 228 -15.75 -19.74 7.48
CA SER A 228 -15.60 -18.49 8.22
C SER A 228 -14.76 -18.65 9.48
N SER A 229 -14.91 -19.77 10.20
CA SER A 229 -14.07 -20.08 11.37
C SER A 229 -12.60 -20.25 10.96
N SER A 230 -12.30 -20.97 9.88
CA SER A 230 -10.92 -21.16 9.39
C SER A 230 -10.20 -19.84 9.05
N TRP A 231 -10.91 -18.85 8.49
CA TRP A 231 -10.39 -17.50 8.27
C TRP A 231 -10.00 -16.79 9.56
N ILE A 232 -10.83 -16.91 10.59
CA ILE A 232 -10.57 -16.33 11.91
C ILE A 232 -9.41 -17.05 12.60
N ALA A 233 -9.36 -18.39 12.54
CA ALA A 233 -8.28 -19.18 13.13
C ALA A 233 -6.92 -18.87 12.50
N THR A 234 -6.85 -18.76 11.16
CA THR A 234 -5.59 -18.37 10.49
C THR A 234 -5.18 -16.94 10.83
N SER A 235 -6.14 -16.02 10.96
CA SER A 235 -5.89 -14.66 11.44
C SER A 235 -5.36 -14.65 12.87
N PHE A 236 -5.88 -15.51 13.75
CA PHE A 236 -5.39 -15.69 15.12
C PHE A 236 -3.97 -16.26 15.15
N ILE A 237 -3.67 -17.31 14.39
CA ILE A 237 -2.32 -17.89 14.28
C ILE A 237 -1.33 -16.84 13.77
N ARG A 238 -1.65 -16.13 12.68
CA ARG A 238 -0.83 -15.03 12.13
C ARG A 238 -0.57 -13.98 13.20
N SER A 239 -1.56 -13.68 14.04
CA SER A 239 -1.39 -12.71 15.10
C SER A 239 -0.47 -13.20 16.23
N GLU A 240 -0.57 -14.47 16.62
CA GLU A 240 0.32 -15.05 17.62
C GLU A 240 1.76 -15.15 17.13
N LEU A 241 1.98 -15.56 15.88
CA LEU A 241 3.31 -15.56 15.24
C LEU A 241 3.97 -14.18 15.29
N ASN A 242 3.21 -13.13 14.99
CA ASN A 242 3.68 -11.74 15.09
C ASN A 242 4.01 -11.33 16.54
N SER A 243 3.22 -11.79 17.52
CA SER A 243 3.40 -11.43 18.93
C SER A 243 4.65 -12.06 19.56
N ARG A 244 4.97 -13.30 19.17
CA ARG A 244 6.11 -14.08 19.71
C ARG A 244 7.46 -13.62 19.17
N LYS A 245 7.49 -12.86 18.06
CA LYS A 245 8.70 -12.28 17.44
C LYS A 245 9.81 -13.31 17.18
N GLY A 246 9.57 -14.22 16.22
CA GLY A 246 10.58 -15.17 15.77
C GLY A 246 11.92 -14.49 15.45
N LYS A 247 13.03 -15.16 15.77
CA LYS A 247 14.39 -14.65 15.54
C LYS A 247 14.79 -14.72 14.07
N CYS A 248 14.21 -15.66 13.31
CA CYS A 248 14.45 -15.81 11.88
C CYS A 248 13.29 -15.24 11.04
N LEU A 249 13.58 -14.20 10.24
CA LEU A 249 12.59 -13.57 9.37
C LEU A 249 12.08 -14.52 8.27
N ILE A 250 12.95 -15.30 7.62
CA ILE A 250 12.54 -16.25 6.57
C ILE A 250 11.62 -17.34 7.12
N GLN A 251 11.96 -17.95 8.26
CA GLN A 251 11.10 -18.93 8.93
C GLN A 251 9.74 -18.31 9.29
N THR A 252 9.74 -17.08 9.82
CA THR A 252 8.51 -16.35 10.17
C THR A 252 7.64 -16.07 8.94
N MET A 253 8.24 -15.58 7.85
CA MET A 253 7.54 -15.36 6.57
C MET A 253 6.99 -16.66 5.98
N LYS A 254 7.74 -17.76 6.06
CA LYS A 254 7.29 -19.08 5.60
C LYS A 254 6.05 -19.54 6.37
N MET A 255 6.07 -19.48 7.71
CA MET A 255 4.90 -19.86 8.52
C MET A 255 3.68 -18.97 8.20
N HIS A 256 3.88 -17.67 8.00
CA HIS A 256 2.81 -16.79 7.57
C HIS A 256 2.24 -17.19 6.19
N ARG A 257 3.12 -17.56 5.24
CA ARG A 257 2.68 -18.03 3.91
C ARG A 257 1.88 -19.33 4.02
N THR A 258 2.27 -20.25 4.89
CA THR A 258 1.48 -21.46 5.17
C THR A 258 0.11 -21.12 5.77
N CYS A 259 0.01 -20.08 6.61
CA CYS A 259 -1.29 -19.61 7.11
C CYS A 259 -2.18 -19.04 5.98
N GLU A 260 -1.61 -18.28 5.03
CA GLU A 260 -2.36 -17.82 3.83
C GLU A 260 -2.88 -19.02 3.01
N LYS A 261 -2.02 -20.03 2.78
CA LYS A 261 -2.41 -21.27 2.07
C LYS A 261 -3.54 -22.03 2.78
N LEU A 262 -3.51 -22.11 4.12
CA LEU A 262 -4.57 -22.76 4.90
C LEU A 262 -5.90 -22.01 4.85
N ALA A 263 -5.87 -20.68 4.94
CA ALA A 263 -7.07 -19.84 4.83
C ALA A 263 -7.71 -19.99 3.44
N HIS A 264 -6.84 -20.03 2.42
CA HIS A 264 -7.22 -20.25 1.04
C HIS A 264 -7.83 -21.65 0.84
N LEU A 265 -7.18 -22.72 1.31
CA LEU A 265 -7.70 -24.09 1.24
C LEU A 265 -9.10 -24.21 1.87
N ALA A 266 -9.30 -23.63 3.05
CA ALA A 266 -10.61 -23.64 3.72
C ALA A 266 -11.70 -22.88 2.95
N SER A 267 -11.32 -21.89 2.14
CA SER A 267 -12.25 -21.15 1.28
C SER A 267 -12.74 -21.98 0.10
N PHE A 268 -11.95 -22.95 -0.38
CA PHE A 268 -12.30 -23.82 -1.50
C PHE A 268 -12.91 -25.14 -1.10
N TYR A 269 -12.43 -25.77 -0.03
CA TYR A 269 -12.97 -27.05 0.43
C TYR A 269 -14.40 -26.95 0.95
N TYR A 270 -14.76 -25.76 1.45
CA TYR A 270 -16.10 -25.44 1.93
C TYR A 270 -16.68 -24.31 1.06
N PRO A 271 -16.99 -24.58 -0.22
CA PRO A 271 -17.45 -23.55 -1.13
C PRO A 271 -18.76 -22.95 -0.62
N ASP A 272 -18.99 -21.68 -0.91
CA ASP A 272 -20.32 -21.11 -0.69
C ASP A 272 -21.28 -21.77 -1.70
N PRO A 273 -22.34 -22.46 -1.25
CA PRO A 273 -23.33 -22.99 -2.19
C PRO A 273 -24.06 -21.88 -2.97
N ASN A 274 -24.01 -20.63 -2.47
CA ASN A 274 -24.65 -19.47 -3.10
C ASN A 274 -23.67 -18.42 -3.61
N ALA A 275 -22.35 -18.67 -3.56
CA ALA A 275 -21.43 -17.82 -4.31
C ALA A 275 -21.83 -18.01 -5.77
N LYS A 276 -22.26 -16.93 -6.42
CA LYS A 276 -22.29 -16.91 -7.88
C LYS A 276 -20.89 -17.33 -8.30
N VAL A 277 -20.79 -18.54 -8.87
CA VAL A 277 -19.65 -18.86 -9.72
C VAL A 277 -19.75 -17.78 -10.77
N PHE A 278 -18.90 -16.74 -10.67
CA PHE A 278 -18.84 -15.71 -11.69
C PHE A 278 -18.72 -16.48 -13.01
N ASP A 279 -19.74 -16.25 -13.85
CA ASP A 279 -19.91 -16.99 -15.09
C ASP A 279 -18.60 -16.95 -15.85
N LYS A 280 -18.31 -18.10 -16.46
CA LYS A 280 -17.14 -18.41 -17.28
C LYS A 280 -16.65 -17.17 -18.04
N ASP A 281 -15.55 -16.55 -17.57
CA ASP A 281 -14.57 -15.76 -18.36
C ASP A 281 -13.56 -14.95 -17.51
N GLU A 282 -13.60 -14.96 -16.17
CA GLU A 282 -12.62 -14.20 -15.38
C GLU A 282 -11.37 -15.03 -15.02
N TYR A 283 -10.42 -15.13 -15.96
CA TYR A 283 -9.03 -15.53 -15.68
C TYR A 283 -8.29 -14.50 -14.79
N HIS A 284 -8.91 -13.35 -14.53
CA HIS A 284 -8.40 -12.18 -13.80
C HIS A 284 -8.63 -12.24 -12.27
N ASP A 285 -8.92 -13.42 -11.72
CA ASP A 285 -9.38 -13.52 -10.34
C ASP A 285 -8.40 -14.32 -9.49
N ARG A 286 -7.38 -13.64 -8.95
CA ARG A 286 -6.42 -14.20 -7.96
C ARG A 286 -6.42 -13.35 -6.69
N TYR A 287 -6.24 -13.99 -5.53
CA TYR A 287 -6.09 -13.30 -4.25
C TYR A 287 -4.63 -12.83 -4.07
N PRO A 288 -4.37 -11.52 -4.09
CA PRO A 288 -3.03 -11.01 -3.82
C PRO A 288 -2.62 -11.30 -2.38
N THR A 289 -1.37 -11.71 -2.21
CA THR A 289 -0.75 -11.89 -0.89
C THR A 289 -0.65 -10.56 -0.14
N GLU A 290 -0.83 -10.61 1.17
CA GLU A 290 -0.59 -9.48 2.05
C GLU A 290 0.81 -9.49 2.68
N LEU A 291 1.56 -10.59 2.53
CA LEU A 291 2.85 -10.79 3.21
C LEU A 291 3.99 -10.11 2.48
N ASN A 292 4.11 -10.37 1.18
CA ASN A 292 5.13 -9.79 0.33
C ASN A 292 4.69 -9.90 -1.12
N LYS A 293 4.70 -8.79 -1.85
CA LYS A 293 4.25 -8.69 -3.25
C LYS A 293 4.94 -9.63 -4.25
N PHE A 294 5.99 -10.37 -3.89
CA PHE A 294 6.65 -11.35 -4.76
C PHE A 294 6.14 -12.78 -4.57
N PHE A 295 5.35 -13.06 -3.52
CA PHE A 295 4.63 -14.33 -3.45
C PHE A 295 3.52 -14.35 -4.48
N GLU A 296 3.48 -15.39 -5.31
CA GLU A 296 2.43 -15.57 -6.31
C GLU A 296 1.02 -15.48 -5.68
N SER A 297 0.13 -14.71 -6.33
CA SER A 297 -1.27 -14.62 -5.93
C SER A 297 -1.94 -16.00 -5.99
N LEU A 298 -2.73 -16.32 -4.96
CA LEU A 298 -3.40 -17.62 -4.87
C LEU A 298 -4.68 -17.61 -5.73
N PRO A 299 -5.00 -18.67 -6.49
CA PRO A 299 -6.12 -18.66 -7.44
C PRO A 299 -7.48 -18.55 -6.75
N ARG A 300 -8.48 -17.82 -7.29
CA ARG A 300 -9.84 -17.80 -6.70
C ARG A 300 -10.67 -19.07 -6.91
N ARG A 301 -10.07 -20.14 -7.45
CA ARG A 301 -10.65 -21.49 -7.54
C ARG A 301 -9.56 -22.49 -7.18
N ASN A 302 -9.94 -23.68 -6.72
CA ASN A 302 -8.99 -24.79 -6.55
C ASN A 302 -8.64 -25.42 -7.92
N VAL A 303 -8.10 -24.61 -8.84
CA VAL A 303 -7.68 -25.03 -10.18
C VAL A 303 -6.59 -26.11 -10.07
N GLU A 304 -5.78 -26.02 -9.01
CA GLU A 304 -4.69 -26.95 -8.71
C GLU A 304 -5.16 -28.25 -8.04
N MET A 305 -6.46 -28.39 -7.74
CA MET A 305 -7.03 -29.55 -7.04
C MET A 305 -6.27 -29.94 -5.76
N VAL A 306 -5.83 -28.95 -4.97
CA VAL A 306 -5.11 -29.18 -3.72
C VAL A 306 -5.97 -30.05 -2.80
N PRO A 307 -5.49 -31.24 -2.38
CA PRO A 307 -6.25 -32.18 -1.57
C PRO A 307 -6.29 -31.75 -0.08
N ILE A 308 -7.31 -32.17 0.67
CA ILE A 308 -7.49 -31.80 2.08
C ILE A 308 -6.32 -32.30 2.95
N GLU A 309 -5.72 -33.42 2.56
CA GLU A 309 -4.55 -34.04 3.19
C GLU A 309 -3.31 -33.13 3.12
N GLN A 310 -3.23 -32.27 2.09
CA GLN A 310 -2.19 -31.24 2.03
C GLN A 310 -2.35 -30.22 3.16
N GLY A 311 -3.60 -29.91 3.53
CA GLY A 311 -3.93 -29.09 4.69
C GLY A 311 -3.43 -29.71 5.99
N ASP A 312 -3.58 -31.02 6.17
CA ASP A 312 -3.04 -31.72 7.36
C ASP A 312 -1.52 -31.63 7.44
N THR A 313 -0.84 -31.75 6.29
CA THR A 313 0.62 -31.59 6.19
C THR A 313 1.05 -30.18 6.58
N TRP A 314 0.40 -29.15 6.05
CA TRP A 314 0.67 -27.76 6.41
C TRP A 314 0.44 -27.46 7.89
N ILE A 315 -0.63 -28.01 8.46
CA ILE A 315 -0.93 -27.90 9.89
C ILE A 315 0.18 -28.55 10.72
N ALA A 316 0.58 -29.78 10.42
CA ALA A 316 1.64 -30.48 11.14
C ALA A 316 2.98 -29.72 11.08
N ASN A 317 3.32 -29.19 9.90
CA ASN A 317 4.53 -28.40 9.69
C ASN A 317 4.52 -27.09 10.47
N LEU A 318 3.37 -26.42 10.53
CA LEU A 318 3.19 -25.23 11.36
C LEU A 318 3.32 -25.54 12.85
N GLU A 319 2.79 -26.68 13.33
CA GLU A 319 2.88 -27.05 14.75
C GLU A 319 4.32 -27.27 15.18
N ILE A 320 5.07 -28.01 14.37
CA ILE A 320 6.48 -28.29 14.65
C ILE A 320 7.27 -26.99 14.65
N GLN A 321 7.10 -26.12 13.64
CA GLN A 321 7.85 -24.86 13.55
C GLN A 321 7.44 -23.85 14.64
N SER A 322 6.15 -23.73 14.96
CA SER A 322 5.65 -22.80 15.98
C SER A 322 6.13 -23.15 17.39
N LYS A 323 6.25 -24.45 17.73
CA LYS A 323 6.81 -24.91 19.01
C LYS A 323 8.29 -24.55 19.19
N HIS A 324 9.02 -24.34 18.10
CA HIS A 324 10.44 -24.01 18.12
C HIS A 324 10.74 -22.53 17.85
N LEU A 325 9.70 -21.69 17.69
CA LEU A 325 9.83 -20.28 17.34
C LEU A 325 10.75 -19.49 18.30
N ASP A 326 10.59 -19.70 19.61
CA ASP A 326 11.39 -19.00 20.64
C ASP A 326 12.81 -19.60 20.77
N LYS A 327 12.97 -20.86 20.34
CA LYS A 327 14.20 -21.64 20.37
C LYS A 327 15.05 -21.50 19.10
N GLN A 328 14.59 -20.71 18.13
CA GLN A 328 15.35 -20.43 16.91
C GLN A 328 16.74 -19.89 17.26
N ALA A 329 17.75 -20.37 16.52
CA ALA A 329 19.07 -19.78 16.55
C ALA A 329 19.02 -18.33 16.02
N ASN A 330 19.91 -17.48 16.51
CA ASN A 330 20.05 -16.14 15.96
C ASN A 330 20.58 -16.23 14.51
N CYS A 331 19.94 -15.54 13.58
CA CYS A 331 20.46 -15.32 12.22
C CYS A 331 20.55 -13.85 11.88
N ASP A 332 21.41 -13.53 10.90
CA ASP A 332 21.57 -12.17 10.38
C ASP A 332 20.57 -11.85 9.26
N CYS A 333 19.76 -12.82 8.84
CA CYS A 333 18.63 -12.70 7.91
C CYS A 333 17.83 -11.37 8.10
N SER A 334 17.38 -11.06 9.32
CA SER A 334 16.61 -9.85 9.63
C SER A 334 17.46 -8.58 9.56
N LYS A 335 18.75 -8.66 9.97
CA LYS A 335 19.67 -7.52 9.91
C LYS A 335 19.97 -7.15 8.46
N VAL A 336 20.21 -8.14 7.61
CA VAL A 336 20.48 -7.95 6.18
C VAL A 336 19.24 -7.42 5.46
N TRP A 337 18.05 -7.92 5.81
CA TRP A 337 16.78 -7.35 5.34
C TRP A 337 16.67 -5.86 5.67
N ASP A 338 16.88 -5.50 6.94
CA ASP A 338 16.79 -4.12 7.40
C ASP A 338 17.87 -3.22 6.78
N GLU A 339 19.10 -3.73 6.62
CA GLU A 339 20.20 -3.05 5.94
C GLU A 339 19.85 -2.74 4.48
N LEU A 340 19.48 -3.75 3.69
CA LEU A 340 19.16 -3.57 2.28
C LEU A 340 17.90 -2.73 2.09
N ASN A 341 16.92 -2.82 2.99
CA ASN A 341 15.75 -1.94 2.96
C ASN A 341 16.13 -0.46 3.20
N LYS A 342 17.00 -0.19 4.19
CA LYS A 342 17.56 1.17 4.43
C LYS A 342 18.36 1.69 3.24
N LEU A 343 19.03 0.81 2.50
CA LEU A 343 19.76 1.13 1.27
C LEU A 343 18.86 1.20 0.03
N CYS A 344 17.54 1.00 0.17
CA CYS A 344 16.57 0.97 -0.92
C CYS A 344 16.78 -0.15 -1.96
N PHE A 345 17.22 -1.33 -1.50
CA PHE A 345 17.29 -2.59 -2.25
C PHE A 345 16.23 -3.60 -1.78
N VAL A 346 15.08 -3.10 -1.32
CA VAL A 346 14.00 -3.90 -0.74
C VAL A 346 13.43 -4.93 -1.73
N ASN A 347 13.42 -4.62 -3.02
CA ASN A 347 12.93 -5.56 -4.04
C ASN A 347 13.86 -6.76 -4.21
N GLN A 348 15.17 -6.53 -4.23
CA GLN A 348 16.18 -7.55 -4.45
C GLN A 348 16.20 -8.54 -3.30
N ILE A 349 16.25 -8.05 -2.05
CA ILE A 349 16.19 -8.92 -0.87
C ILE A 349 14.84 -9.60 -0.73
N GLY A 350 13.75 -8.90 -1.08
CA GLY A 350 12.39 -9.44 -1.17
C GLY A 350 12.33 -10.68 -2.06
N LYS A 351 12.71 -10.54 -3.33
CA LYS A 351 12.75 -11.63 -4.31
C LYS A 351 13.58 -12.80 -3.82
N HIS A 352 14.78 -12.53 -3.30
CA HIS A 352 15.68 -13.57 -2.85
C HIS A 352 15.09 -14.38 -1.68
N PHE A 353 14.50 -13.70 -0.69
CA PHE A 353 13.83 -14.39 0.42
C PHE A 353 12.65 -15.23 -0.07
N ILE A 354 11.86 -14.73 -1.01
CA ILE A 354 10.75 -15.50 -1.58
C ILE A 354 11.24 -16.70 -2.40
N GLN A 355 12.33 -16.56 -3.15
CA GLN A 355 12.95 -17.67 -3.87
C GLN A 355 13.37 -18.79 -2.90
N ILE A 356 14.05 -18.45 -1.80
CA ILE A 356 14.42 -19.42 -0.76
C ILE A 356 13.17 -20.10 -0.20
N ILE A 357 12.13 -19.34 0.17
CA ILE A 357 10.90 -19.90 0.75
C ILE A 357 10.21 -20.85 -0.23
N ASN A 358 10.15 -20.48 -1.52
CA ASN A 358 9.53 -21.32 -2.56
C ASN A 358 10.33 -22.61 -2.79
N GLN A 359 11.67 -22.54 -2.83
CA GLN A 359 12.54 -23.72 -2.98
C GLN A 359 12.41 -24.70 -1.81
N LEU A 360 12.21 -24.19 -0.60
CA LEU A 360 12.01 -25.03 0.58
C LEU A 360 10.66 -25.76 0.57
N GLY A 361 9.70 -25.27 -0.21
CA GLY A 361 8.34 -25.81 -0.26
C GLY A 361 7.75 -25.98 1.13
N ASP A 362 7.20 -27.16 1.40
CA ASP A 362 6.57 -27.48 2.68
C ASP A 362 7.53 -28.10 3.71
N SER A 363 8.83 -28.19 3.41
CA SER A 363 9.84 -28.82 4.29
C SER A 363 9.95 -28.14 5.67
N ILE A 364 10.13 -28.90 6.74
CA ILE A 364 10.40 -28.34 8.06
C ILE A 364 11.85 -27.86 8.11
N ILE A 365 12.08 -26.64 8.57
CA ILE A 365 13.42 -26.06 8.70
C ILE A 365 13.72 -25.74 10.16
N SER A 366 14.87 -26.22 10.65
CA SER A 366 15.39 -25.93 11.99
C SER A 366 16.33 -24.72 11.99
N GLU A 367 17.14 -24.60 10.94
CA GLU A 367 18.15 -23.56 10.78
C GLU A 367 17.71 -22.47 9.79
N CYS A 368 18.40 -21.34 9.82
CA CYS A 368 18.14 -20.30 8.85
C CYS A 368 18.69 -20.73 7.48
N PRO A 369 17.85 -20.80 6.43
CA PRO A 369 18.29 -21.19 5.10
C PRO A 369 19.04 -20.06 4.36
N PHE A 370 19.10 -18.86 4.95
CA PHE A 370 19.72 -17.70 4.33
C PHE A 370 21.24 -17.80 4.40
N ARG A 371 21.88 -17.72 3.24
CA ARG A 371 23.34 -17.63 3.09
C ARG A 371 23.71 -16.23 2.61
N LEU A 372 24.58 -15.54 3.36
CA LEU A 372 24.95 -14.16 3.06
C LEU A 372 25.65 -14.05 1.70
N GLU A 373 26.40 -15.08 1.34
CA GLU A 373 27.17 -15.18 0.10
C GLU A 373 26.28 -14.98 -1.14
N GLU A 374 25.04 -15.48 -1.10
CA GLU A 374 24.08 -15.43 -2.21
C GLU A 374 23.59 -14.01 -2.53
N ILE A 375 23.65 -13.08 -1.55
CA ILE A 375 23.24 -11.69 -1.73
C ILE A 375 24.42 -10.70 -1.62
N GLN A 376 25.64 -11.21 -1.40
CA GLN A 376 26.81 -10.39 -1.10
C GLN A 376 27.15 -9.42 -2.23
N GLU A 377 26.98 -9.81 -3.50
CA GLU A 377 27.19 -8.92 -4.64
C GLU A 377 26.17 -7.77 -4.66
N THR A 378 24.90 -8.06 -4.39
CA THR A 378 23.85 -7.04 -4.29
C THR A 378 24.13 -6.10 -3.13
N ARG A 379 24.55 -6.65 -1.99
CA ARG A 379 24.96 -5.86 -0.83
C ARG A 379 26.17 -4.98 -1.12
N LYS A 380 27.18 -5.51 -1.81
CA LYS A 380 28.36 -4.75 -2.26
C LYS A 380 27.94 -3.61 -3.18
N LYS A 381 27.09 -3.85 -4.19
CA LYS A 381 26.54 -2.81 -5.07
C LYS A 381 25.76 -1.74 -4.29
N ALA A 382 24.91 -2.16 -3.35
CA ALA A 382 24.16 -1.23 -2.50
C ALA A 382 25.10 -0.36 -1.64
N LEU A 383 26.16 -0.95 -1.10
CA LEU A 383 27.20 -0.25 -0.37
C LEU A 383 28.10 0.59 -1.28
N GLU A 384 28.33 0.22 -2.54
CA GLU A 384 29.12 1.00 -3.51
C GLU A 384 28.39 2.25 -3.97
N LEU A 385 27.08 2.14 -4.26
CA LEU A 385 26.24 3.33 -4.47
C LEU A 385 26.24 4.28 -3.26
N LEU A 386 26.51 3.73 -2.07
CA LEU A 386 26.74 4.50 -0.86
C LEU A 386 28.21 4.94 -0.71
N LYS A 387 29.23 4.15 -1.09
CA LYS A 387 30.66 4.47 -0.93
C LYS A 387 31.20 5.43 -1.99
N LEU A 388 30.59 5.50 -3.17
CA LEU A 388 30.73 6.64 -4.10
C LEU A 388 30.26 7.97 -3.47
N SER A 389 29.78 7.95 -2.22
CA SER A 389 29.53 9.14 -1.38
C SER A 389 30.55 9.35 -0.25
N CYS A 390 31.65 8.58 -0.16
CA CYS A 390 32.59 8.64 0.97
C CYS A 390 33.99 9.18 0.64
N LEU A 391 34.31 9.50 -0.63
CA LEU A 391 35.57 10.17 -0.97
C LEU A 391 35.53 11.70 -0.78
N GLN A 392 34.33 12.24 -0.52
CA GLN A 392 34.09 13.60 0.00
C GLN A 392 32.95 13.47 1.01
N ALA A 393 32.99 14.19 2.12
CA ALA A 393 32.22 13.95 3.34
C ALA A 393 30.68 14.14 3.25
N SER A 394 30.04 13.92 2.11
CA SER A 394 28.60 14.12 1.90
C SER A 394 27.90 12.83 1.43
N ASP A 395 27.08 12.24 2.31
CA ASP A 395 26.17 11.09 2.07
C ASP A 395 25.05 11.41 1.03
N LEU A 396 25.42 11.92 -0.15
CA LEU A 396 24.49 12.42 -1.17
C LEU A 396 23.78 11.27 -1.89
N LYS A 397 22.48 11.12 -1.61
CA LYS A 397 21.61 10.07 -2.15
C LYS A 397 20.83 10.56 -3.38
N LEU A 398 21.43 10.56 -4.58
CA LEU A 398 20.79 11.08 -5.82
C LEU A 398 19.34 10.59 -6.04
N TYR A 399 19.05 9.33 -5.73
CA TYR A 399 17.71 8.75 -5.83
C TYR A 399 16.67 9.39 -4.88
N ALA A 400 17.10 9.96 -3.75
CA ALA A 400 16.20 10.54 -2.76
C ALA A 400 15.81 11.98 -3.09
N ILE A 401 16.38 12.59 -4.15
CA ILE A 401 16.01 13.94 -4.62
C ILE A 401 14.49 14.02 -4.83
N TYR A 402 13.85 13.01 -5.43
CA TYR A 402 12.40 13.04 -5.68
C TYR A 402 11.56 13.13 -4.41
N LYS A 403 12.08 12.70 -3.25
CA LYS A 403 11.40 12.78 -1.94
C LYS A 403 11.41 14.19 -1.36
N SER A 404 12.26 15.09 -1.88
CA SER A 404 12.36 16.49 -1.42
C SER A 404 11.32 17.41 -2.06
N PHE A 405 10.50 16.88 -2.97
CA PHE A 405 9.53 17.66 -3.76
C PHE A 405 8.10 17.18 -3.56
N CYS A 406 7.19 18.14 -3.54
CA CYS A 406 5.79 17.91 -3.77
C CYS A 406 5.48 17.78 -5.26
N TRP A 407 4.77 16.71 -5.62
CA TRP A 407 4.42 16.34 -7.00
C TRP A 407 2.99 16.73 -7.42
N ASN A 408 2.39 17.74 -6.78
CA ASN A 408 1.06 18.22 -7.15
C ASN A 408 1.12 19.22 -8.32
N PHE A 409 0.71 18.79 -9.51
CA PHE A 409 0.77 19.58 -10.74
C PHE A 409 -0.40 20.56 -10.92
N GLY A 410 -1.56 20.28 -10.29
CA GLY A 410 -2.84 20.89 -10.65
C GLY A 410 -2.96 22.40 -10.47
N LYS A 411 -2.14 23.04 -9.62
CA LYS A 411 -2.20 24.49 -9.37
C LYS A 411 -1.09 25.33 -10.01
N LYS A 412 0.13 24.78 -10.19
CA LYS A 412 1.32 25.59 -10.55
C LYS A 412 2.17 25.00 -11.68
N ARG A 413 1.72 23.92 -12.35
CA ARG A 413 2.42 23.23 -13.46
C ARG A 413 3.86 22.76 -13.17
N VAL A 414 4.36 22.88 -11.93
CA VAL A 414 5.77 22.61 -11.57
C VAL A 414 5.85 21.96 -10.18
N CYS A 415 6.68 20.90 -10.05
CA CYS A 415 6.99 20.26 -8.76
C CYS A 415 7.73 21.23 -7.84
N CYS A 416 7.30 21.36 -6.58
CA CYS A 416 7.82 22.36 -5.64
C CYS A 416 8.64 21.71 -4.54
N LEU A 417 9.81 22.28 -4.21
CA LEU A 417 10.58 21.86 -3.04
C LEU A 417 9.74 22.10 -1.77
N PHE A 418 9.84 21.20 -0.80
CA PHE A 418 9.19 21.41 0.51
C PHE A 418 9.85 22.56 1.27
N ASP A 419 9.08 23.19 2.16
CA ASP A 419 9.54 24.29 3.02
C ASP A 419 8.90 24.25 4.41
N ASN A 420 9.34 25.15 5.29
CA ASN A 420 8.83 25.27 6.66
C ASN A 420 7.52 26.08 6.78
N PHE A 421 6.85 26.41 5.67
CA PHE A 421 5.67 27.27 5.65
C PHE A 421 4.45 26.52 5.09
N GLU A 422 3.88 27.00 3.98
CA GLU A 422 2.70 26.41 3.34
C GLU A 422 3.01 25.05 2.70
N ARG A 423 4.29 24.76 2.42
CA ARG A 423 4.71 23.52 1.76
C ARG A 423 5.43 22.57 2.72
N LYS A 424 5.01 22.54 3.98
CA LYS A 424 5.45 21.51 4.92
C LYS A 424 5.11 20.11 4.40
N PRO A 425 6.05 19.15 4.46
CA PRO A 425 5.80 17.78 4.03
C PRO A 425 4.89 17.06 5.03
N CYS A 426 3.82 16.48 4.52
CA CYS A 426 2.81 15.73 5.26
C CYS A 426 2.85 14.27 4.82
N ILE A 427 2.96 13.35 5.78
CA ILE A 427 3.12 11.92 5.53
C ILE A 427 1.80 11.30 5.09
N CYS A 428 1.79 10.63 3.93
CA CYS A 428 0.65 9.78 3.55
C CYS A 428 0.54 8.57 4.46
N TYR A 429 -0.64 8.34 5.06
CA TYR A 429 -0.85 7.20 5.96
C TYR A 429 -0.63 5.84 5.28
N HIS A 430 -0.96 5.74 3.99
CA HIS A 430 -0.91 4.49 3.22
C HIS A 430 0.49 4.14 2.72
N CYS A 431 1.17 5.04 2.01
CA CYS A 431 2.47 4.74 1.38
C CYS A 431 3.68 5.37 2.07
N LYS A 432 3.47 6.20 3.11
CA LYS A 432 4.52 6.91 3.85
C LYS A 432 5.32 7.94 3.05
N THR A 433 4.98 8.18 1.79
CA THR A 433 5.56 9.29 1.02
C THR A 433 4.88 10.61 1.38
N SER A 434 5.65 11.70 1.30
CA SER A 434 5.19 13.03 1.65
C SER A 434 4.56 13.82 0.50
N THR A 435 3.60 14.67 0.86
CA THR A 435 3.00 15.70 -0.01
C THR A 435 2.94 17.04 0.74
N CYS A 436 2.59 18.14 0.08
CA CYS A 436 2.65 19.47 0.72
C CYS A 436 1.40 19.78 1.56
N LEU A 437 1.55 20.51 2.67
CA LEU A 437 0.43 20.91 3.53
C LEU A 437 -0.64 21.68 2.74
N ASP A 438 -0.25 22.67 1.93
CA ASP A 438 -1.17 23.39 1.02
C ASP A 438 -1.96 22.45 0.10
N CYS A 439 -1.33 21.38 -0.38
CA CYS A 439 -1.96 20.40 -1.26
C CYS A 439 -3.07 19.64 -0.54
N VAL A 440 -2.85 19.32 0.74
CA VAL A 440 -3.77 18.57 1.58
C VAL A 440 -4.89 19.47 2.10
N THR A 441 -4.57 20.69 2.53
CA THR A 441 -5.56 21.64 3.07
C THR A 441 -6.46 22.21 1.99
N SER A 442 -5.95 22.38 0.76
CA SER A 442 -6.74 22.93 -0.34
C SER A 442 -7.65 21.94 -1.05
N ASN A 443 -7.56 20.63 -0.75
CA ASN A 443 -8.46 19.61 -1.30
C ASN A 443 -8.71 18.48 -0.30
N ARG A 444 -9.90 18.46 0.32
CA ARG A 444 -10.30 17.41 1.28
C ARG A 444 -10.38 16.01 0.67
N SER A 445 -10.46 15.90 -0.65
CA SER A 445 -10.45 14.65 -1.41
C SER A 445 -9.11 14.42 -2.12
N TYR A 446 -8.02 15.02 -1.61
CA TYR A 446 -6.70 14.84 -2.18
C TYR A 446 -6.30 13.36 -2.16
N LYS A 447 -5.94 12.83 -3.34
CA LYS A 447 -5.36 11.50 -3.51
C LYS A 447 -3.85 11.63 -3.53
N CYS A 448 -3.16 10.75 -2.82
CA CYS A 448 -1.71 10.73 -2.80
C CYS A 448 -1.16 10.49 -4.22
N SER A 449 -0.28 11.37 -4.70
CA SER A 449 0.40 11.24 -6.00
C SER A 449 1.15 9.91 -6.20
N PHE A 450 1.49 9.22 -5.10
CA PHE A 450 2.27 7.97 -5.12
C PHE A 450 1.41 6.71 -4.98
N CYS A 451 0.45 6.64 -4.06
CA CYS A 451 -0.40 5.44 -3.94
C CYS A 451 -1.80 5.57 -4.54
N GLY A 452 -2.28 6.80 -4.81
CA GLY A 452 -3.63 7.04 -5.31
C GLY A 452 -4.74 6.96 -4.26
N GLU A 453 -4.41 6.53 -3.05
CA GLU A 453 -5.34 6.50 -1.92
C GLU A 453 -5.66 7.92 -1.44
N LEU A 454 -6.86 8.09 -0.89
CA LEU A 454 -7.25 9.32 -0.21
C LEU A 454 -6.29 9.58 0.95
N PHE A 455 -5.85 10.82 1.07
CA PHE A 455 -4.89 11.20 2.10
C PHE A 455 -5.50 11.15 3.50
N PHE A 456 -6.81 11.41 3.60
CA PHE A 456 -7.60 11.29 4.82
C PHE A 456 -8.57 10.11 4.73
N ASP A 457 -8.61 9.28 5.77
CA ASP A 457 -9.65 8.25 5.94
C ASP A 457 -10.97 9.00 6.26
N GLN A 458 -12.01 8.87 5.42
CA GLN A 458 -13.33 9.51 5.62
C GLN A 458 -14.15 8.78 6.69
N GLY A 459 -13.54 8.50 7.85
CA GLY A 459 -14.23 7.96 9.02
C GLY A 459 -14.93 9.08 9.79
N LEU A 460 -16.17 8.84 10.21
CA LEU A 460 -16.93 9.74 11.08
C LEU A 460 -16.17 9.97 12.41
N GLY A 461 -15.73 11.20 12.65
CA GLY A 461 -15.54 11.73 14.03
C GLY A 461 -14.12 11.98 14.56
N SER A 462 -13.05 11.89 13.77
CA SER A 462 -11.74 12.41 14.20
C SER A 462 -11.23 13.48 13.25
N GLY A 463 -11.03 14.70 13.76
CA GLY A 463 -10.26 15.71 13.03
C GLY A 463 -8.88 15.14 12.72
N ASN A 464 -8.58 14.87 11.45
CA ASN A 464 -7.30 14.29 11.06
C ASN A 464 -6.25 15.40 10.97
N GLU A 465 -5.48 15.59 12.03
CA GLU A 465 -4.26 16.40 11.98
C GLU A 465 -3.23 15.75 11.06
N CYS A 466 -2.63 16.54 10.17
CA CYS A 466 -1.56 16.05 9.30
C CYS A 466 -0.29 15.77 10.11
N VAL A 467 0.30 14.59 9.93
CA VAL A 467 1.61 14.27 10.52
C VAL A 467 2.71 14.86 9.63
N ILE A 468 3.50 15.78 10.20
CA ILE A 468 4.63 16.41 9.50
C ILE A 468 5.80 15.41 9.38
N ASP A 469 6.42 15.38 8.21
CA ASP A 469 7.59 14.55 7.91
C ASP A 469 8.89 15.32 8.18
N SER A 470 9.41 15.21 9.42
CA SER A 470 10.67 15.86 9.78
C SER A 470 11.86 15.30 9.01
N GLU A 471 11.86 14.00 8.69
CA GLU A 471 12.96 13.37 7.94
C GLU A 471 13.09 13.95 6.51
N VAL A 472 11.96 14.25 5.86
CA VAL A 472 11.97 14.93 4.56
C VAL A 472 12.44 16.38 4.67
N MET A 473 12.11 17.08 5.75
CA MET A 473 12.65 18.43 5.97
C MET A 473 14.15 18.43 6.18
N ASP A 474 14.67 17.49 6.98
CA ASP A 474 16.11 17.31 7.18
C ASP A 474 16.81 16.99 5.86
N LEU A 475 16.19 16.15 5.02
CA LEU A 475 16.68 15.82 3.69
C LEU A 475 16.75 17.05 2.77
N VAL A 476 15.72 17.91 2.79
CA VAL A 476 15.70 19.17 2.01
C VAL A 476 16.84 20.07 2.46
N GLN A 477 17.00 20.29 3.77
CA GLN A 477 18.08 21.12 4.31
C GLN A 477 19.45 20.55 3.96
N PHE A 478 19.61 19.23 4.07
CA PHE A 478 20.83 18.55 3.67
C PHE A 478 21.18 18.81 2.21
N TYR A 479 20.23 18.70 1.28
CA TYR A 479 20.48 18.99 -0.13
C TYR A 479 20.72 20.46 -0.44
N VAL A 480 20.03 21.38 0.24
CA VAL A 480 20.24 22.81 0.07
C VAL A 480 21.64 23.21 0.54
N ARG A 481 22.12 22.65 1.66
CA ARG A 481 23.49 22.88 2.16
C ARG A 481 24.57 22.30 1.25
N ASN A 482 24.32 21.12 0.68
CA ASN A 482 25.29 20.41 -0.16
C ASN A 482 24.95 20.56 -1.66
N CYS A 483 24.34 21.68 -2.07
CA CYS A 483 23.71 21.77 -3.38
C CYS A 483 24.70 21.79 -4.56
N VAL A 484 25.92 22.27 -4.33
CA VAL A 484 27.00 22.30 -5.34
C VAL A 484 27.58 20.90 -5.55
N ASP A 485 27.91 20.19 -4.47
CA ASP A 485 28.35 18.80 -4.51
C ASP A 485 27.27 17.88 -5.12
N LEU A 486 26.00 18.14 -4.80
CA LEU A 486 24.87 17.44 -5.42
C LEU A 486 24.86 17.64 -6.94
N TYR A 487 25.10 18.86 -7.41
CA TYR A 487 25.10 19.19 -8.84
C TYR A 487 26.25 18.49 -9.57
N GLU A 488 27.47 18.55 -9.02
CA GLU A 488 28.64 17.88 -9.57
C GLU A 488 28.43 16.37 -9.61
N LYS A 489 28.00 15.78 -8.48
CA LYS A 489 27.73 14.34 -8.40
C LYS A 489 26.70 13.92 -9.44
N TRP A 490 25.62 14.68 -9.59
CA TRP A 490 24.61 14.43 -10.62
C TRP A 490 25.17 14.56 -12.05
N TRP A 491 26.08 15.51 -12.29
CA TRP A 491 26.68 15.70 -13.61
C TRP A 491 27.52 14.49 -14.02
N ILE A 492 28.34 13.96 -13.11
CA ILE A 492 29.25 12.84 -13.37
C ILE A 492 28.59 11.46 -13.24
N CYS A 493 27.45 11.33 -12.56
CA CYS A 493 26.84 10.03 -12.30
C CYS A 493 26.41 9.31 -13.59
N GLU A 494 26.33 7.99 -13.51
CA GLU A 494 25.69 7.20 -14.56
C GLU A 494 24.17 7.28 -14.46
N ALA A 495 23.46 6.99 -15.55
CA ALA A 495 21.99 6.95 -15.54
C ALA A 495 21.45 5.83 -14.63
N SER A 496 22.19 4.73 -14.49
CA SER A 496 21.90 3.61 -13.60
C SER A 496 21.73 4.06 -12.13
N GLU A 497 22.51 5.06 -11.68
CA GLU A 497 22.45 5.63 -10.33
C GLU A 497 21.17 6.47 -10.08
N LEU A 498 20.50 6.89 -11.15
CA LEU A 498 19.21 7.58 -11.11
C LEU A 498 18.02 6.60 -11.23
N GLY A 499 18.30 5.33 -11.46
CA GLY A 499 17.36 4.22 -11.67
C GLY A 499 16.59 3.84 -10.41
N PHE A 500 15.62 4.68 -10.03
CA PHE A 500 14.84 4.51 -8.81
C PHE A 500 13.34 4.42 -9.09
N CYS A 501 12.71 3.33 -8.65
CA CYS A 501 11.27 3.21 -8.71
C CYS A 501 10.63 3.86 -7.49
N VAL A 502 10.00 5.02 -7.68
CA VAL A 502 9.36 5.75 -6.58
C VAL A 502 8.16 4.99 -5.98
N SER A 503 7.45 4.19 -6.79
CA SER A 503 6.32 3.38 -6.31
C SER A 503 6.76 2.24 -5.39
N CYS A 504 7.97 1.69 -5.59
CA CYS A 504 8.52 0.65 -4.72
C CYS A 504 9.48 1.19 -3.66
N SER A 505 9.90 2.46 -3.77
CA SER A 505 11.05 3.01 -3.05
C SER A 505 12.30 2.12 -3.14
N SER A 506 12.59 1.60 -4.34
CA SER A 506 13.67 0.65 -4.57
C SER A 506 14.45 0.99 -5.83
N TYR A 507 15.77 0.77 -5.79
CA TYR A 507 16.63 0.77 -6.96
C TYR A 507 16.24 -0.34 -7.93
N SER A 508 16.29 -0.03 -9.22
CA SER A 508 16.02 -0.99 -10.29
C SER A 508 16.67 -0.55 -11.60
N ASN A 509 17.30 -1.50 -12.26
CA ASN A 509 17.74 -1.38 -13.66
C ASN A 509 16.65 -1.79 -14.66
N GLN A 510 15.51 -2.28 -14.18
CA GLN A 510 14.39 -2.77 -14.99
C GLN A 510 13.20 -1.80 -14.85
N LEU A 511 13.44 -0.53 -15.20
CA LEU A 511 12.42 0.50 -15.21
C LEU A 511 11.61 0.43 -16.51
N GLU A 512 10.30 0.53 -16.38
CA GLU A 512 9.33 0.45 -17.47
C GLU A 512 8.34 1.62 -17.41
N ILE A 513 7.78 1.95 -18.56
CA ILE A 513 6.71 2.95 -18.73
C ILE A 513 5.57 2.36 -19.54
N CYS A 514 4.37 2.90 -19.37
CA CYS A 514 3.21 2.54 -20.19
C CYS A 514 3.17 3.44 -21.42
N VAL A 515 3.38 2.84 -22.60
CA VAL A 515 3.37 3.53 -23.90
C VAL A 515 2.02 4.16 -24.16
N HIS A 516 0.92 3.46 -23.84
CA HIS A 516 -0.43 4.01 -23.98
C HIS A 516 -0.56 5.31 -23.17
N CYS A 517 -0.32 5.28 -21.86
CA CYS A 517 -0.38 6.46 -21.01
C CYS A 517 0.54 7.60 -21.50
N GLU A 518 1.75 7.27 -21.96
CA GLU A 518 2.71 8.26 -22.43
C GLU A 518 2.44 8.76 -23.85
N LEU A 519 1.47 8.23 -24.59
CA LEU A 519 1.10 8.75 -25.92
C LEU A 519 -0.28 9.39 -25.95
N THR A 520 -1.23 8.91 -25.15
CA THR A 520 -2.61 9.41 -25.12
C THR A 520 -2.78 10.73 -24.36
N THR A 521 -1.75 11.18 -23.63
CA THR A 521 -1.88 12.26 -22.66
C THR A 521 -1.29 13.57 -23.17
N ASN A 522 -1.89 14.70 -22.79
CA ASN A 522 -1.40 16.04 -23.16
C ASN A 522 -0.02 16.36 -22.55
N LEU A 523 0.42 15.60 -21.55
CA LEU A 523 1.72 15.73 -20.86
C LEU A 523 2.69 14.59 -21.21
N ASN A 524 2.47 13.94 -22.35
CA ASN A 524 3.28 12.85 -22.87
C ASN A 524 4.77 13.17 -22.92
N ALA A 525 5.59 12.33 -22.28
CA ALA A 525 7.05 12.38 -22.48
C ALA A 525 7.49 11.64 -23.74
N LEU A 526 6.61 10.86 -24.37
CA LEU A 526 6.93 10.10 -25.58
C LEU A 526 6.27 10.68 -26.84
N LYS A 527 6.89 10.38 -28.00
CA LYS A 527 6.35 10.58 -29.34
C LYS A 527 6.72 9.41 -30.27
N THR A 528 5.98 9.32 -31.37
CA THR A 528 6.22 8.42 -32.50
C THR A 528 6.48 9.25 -33.76
N LYS A 529 7.06 8.64 -34.80
CA LYS A 529 7.15 9.22 -36.15
C LYS A 529 6.69 8.20 -37.20
N PRO A 530 5.70 8.51 -38.06
CA PRO A 530 4.78 9.66 -37.96
C PRO A 530 3.93 9.60 -36.68
N GLY A 531 3.31 10.73 -36.31
CA GLY A 531 2.46 10.81 -35.13
C GLY A 531 1.24 9.89 -35.28
N ILE A 532 0.95 9.08 -34.27
CA ILE A 532 -0.25 8.24 -34.26
C ILE A 532 -1.47 9.09 -33.92
N GLU A 533 -2.50 9.04 -34.78
CA GLU A 533 -3.73 9.80 -34.63
C GLU A 533 -4.82 9.06 -33.83
N SER A 534 -4.68 7.74 -33.59
CA SER A 534 -5.69 6.95 -32.84
C SER A 534 -5.11 5.95 -31.84
N HIS A 535 -5.84 5.72 -30.75
CA HIS A 535 -5.43 4.84 -29.64
C HIS A 535 -5.34 3.34 -29.98
N VAL A 536 -5.75 2.92 -31.18
CA VAL A 536 -5.83 1.51 -31.63
C VAL A 536 -4.53 1.03 -32.30
N GLN A 537 -3.54 1.90 -32.48
CA GLN A 537 -2.36 1.64 -33.33
C GLN A 537 -1.05 1.32 -32.58
N PHE A 538 -1.05 1.16 -31.25
CA PHE A 538 0.19 0.88 -30.52
C PHE A 538 0.64 -0.56 -30.75
N ARG A 539 1.77 -0.74 -31.46
CA ARG A 539 2.36 -2.04 -31.76
C ARG A 539 3.64 -2.26 -30.97
N GLN A 540 3.88 -3.51 -30.57
CA GLN A 540 5.20 -3.94 -30.12
C GLN A 540 6.21 -3.65 -31.25
N LYS A 541 7.34 -3.01 -30.93
CA LYS A 541 8.41 -2.56 -31.87
C LYS A 541 8.18 -1.23 -32.59
N MET A 542 7.15 -0.47 -32.23
CA MET A 542 7.04 0.90 -32.74
C MET A 542 8.22 1.77 -32.27
N PRO A 543 8.88 2.54 -33.16
CA PRO A 543 9.93 3.47 -32.76
C PRO A 543 9.38 4.57 -31.84
N LEU A 544 9.93 4.62 -30.61
CA LEU A 544 9.58 5.61 -29.59
C LEU A 544 10.73 6.59 -29.38
N TYR A 545 10.38 7.85 -29.14
CA TYR A 545 11.34 8.90 -28.83
C TYR A 545 10.85 9.76 -27.67
N PHE A 546 11.79 10.27 -26.87
CA PHE A 546 11.49 11.21 -25.80
C PHE A 546 11.22 12.64 -26.31
N LYS A 547 10.34 13.35 -25.62
CA LYS A 547 10.08 14.79 -25.79
C LYS A 547 10.80 15.57 -24.71
N TYR A 548 11.94 16.18 -25.06
CA TYR A 548 12.77 16.97 -24.13
C TYR A 548 11.96 17.90 -23.19
N ASN A 549 11.08 18.73 -23.75
CA ASN A 549 10.31 19.72 -22.99
C ASN A 549 9.14 19.15 -22.14
N LYS A 550 8.86 17.83 -22.17
CA LYS A 550 7.73 17.21 -21.44
C LYS A 550 8.16 16.13 -20.43
N MET A 551 9.42 16.14 -20.04
CA MET A 551 10.03 15.11 -19.19
C MET A 551 10.05 15.43 -17.68
N GLU A 552 9.59 16.60 -17.27
CA GLU A 552 9.71 17.08 -15.87
C GLU A 552 9.06 16.16 -14.82
N MET A 553 7.96 15.50 -15.18
CA MET A 553 7.24 14.56 -14.31
C MET A 553 7.48 13.10 -14.67
N PHE A 554 8.32 12.82 -15.65
CA PHE A 554 8.57 11.47 -16.12
C PHE A 554 9.10 10.51 -15.03
N PRO A 555 9.96 10.92 -14.06
CA PRO A 555 10.52 10.00 -13.08
C PRO A 555 9.49 9.37 -12.14
N ILE A 556 8.42 10.10 -11.84
CA ILE A 556 7.33 9.56 -11.01
C ILE A 556 6.37 8.68 -11.81
N ARG A 557 6.52 8.61 -13.15
CA ARG A 557 5.70 7.80 -14.04
C ARG A 557 6.31 6.46 -14.38
N TRP A 558 7.64 6.36 -14.46
CA TRP A 558 8.30 5.06 -14.60
C TRP A 558 8.12 4.20 -13.35
N GLN A 559 8.10 2.89 -13.57
CA GLN A 559 7.88 1.88 -12.55
C GLN A 559 8.83 0.73 -12.82
N CYS A 560 9.47 0.18 -11.79
CA CYS A 560 10.18 -1.07 -12.00
C CYS A 560 9.19 -2.18 -12.31
N VAL A 561 9.64 -3.21 -13.02
CA VAL A 561 8.93 -4.48 -13.25
C VAL A 561 8.34 -5.07 -11.98
N ASP A 562 8.95 -4.78 -10.83
CA ASP A 562 8.61 -5.30 -9.52
C ASP A 562 7.51 -4.52 -8.79
N CYS A 563 6.87 -3.56 -9.44
CA CYS A 563 5.73 -2.86 -8.85
C CYS A 563 4.58 -3.83 -8.59
N LYS A 564 3.90 -3.71 -7.43
CA LYS A 564 2.82 -4.64 -7.03
C LYS A 564 1.77 -4.84 -8.12
N LYS A 565 1.22 -3.75 -8.66
CA LYS A 565 0.25 -3.80 -9.77
C LYS A 565 0.79 -4.48 -11.04
N ARG A 566 2.11 -4.39 -11.27
CA ARG A 566 2.72 -5.04 -12.43
C ARG A 566 2.84 -6.54 -12.24
N LEU A 567 3.24 -6.96 -11.04
CA LEU A 567 3.30 -8.38 -10.67
C LEU A 567 1.90 -9.01 -10.65
N GLU A 568 0.90 -8.29 -10.14
CA GLU A 568 -0.51 -8.75 -10.14
C GLU A 568 -1.01 -8.99 -11.57
N ALA A 569 -0.85 -8.00 -12.46
CA ALA A 569 -1.19 -8.15 -13.87
C ALA A 569 -0.40 -9.30 -14.52
N ASP A 570 0.91 -9.39 -14.27
CA ASP A 570 1.75 -10.45 -14.83
C ASP A 570 1.25 -11.84 -14.42
N TRP A 571 0.81 -12.02 -13.17
CA TRP A 571 0.24 -13.28 -12.70
C TRP A 571 -1.16 -13.57 -13.24
N GLU A 572 -2.01 -12.55 -13.38
CA GLU A 572 -3.35 -12.68 -13.95
C GLU A 572 -3.27 -13.11 -15.42
N HIS A 573 -2.36 -12.50 -16.19
CA HIS A 573 -2.25 -12.76 -17.63
C HIS A 573 -1.22 -13.84 -18.00
N LYS A 574 -0.49 -14.41 -17.03
CA LYS A 574 0.55 -15.44 -17.24
C LYS A 574 0.09 -16.62 -18.10
N TYR A 575 -1.21 -16.93 -18.09
CA TYR A 575 -1.83 -18.06 -18.78
C TYR A 575 -2.79 -17.64 -19.90
N CYS A 576 -2.88 -16.34 -20.20
CA CYS A 576 -3.79 -15.84 -21.24
C CYS A 576 -3.23 -15.99 -22.66
N ASP A 577 -1.95 -16.34 -22.84
CA ASP A 577 -1.30 -16.38 -24.16
C ASP A 577 -1.92 -17.40 -25.13
N ASP A 578 -2.49 -18.50 -24.62
CA ASP A 578 -3.13 -19.54 -25.44
C ASP A 578 -4.48 -19.09 -26.02
N LEU A 579 -5.12 -18.08 -25.43
CA LEU A 579 -6.43 -17.55 -25.81
C LEU A 579 -6.35 -16.20 -26.56
N LYS A 580 -5.15 -15.64 -26.70
CA LYS A 580 -4.95 -14.37 -27.41
C LYS A 580 -5.06 -14.56 -28.92
N SER A 581 -5.67 -13.59 -29.60
CA SER A 581 -5.51 -13.46 -31.05
C SER A 581 -4.02 -13.25 -31.38
N ASN A 582 -3.59 -13.66 -32.58
CA ASN A 582 -2.17 -13.59 -32.98
C ASN A 582 -1.56 -12.18 -32.88
N GLU A 583 -2.38 -11.13 -32.82
CA GLU A 583 -1.96 -9.73 -32.64
C GLU A 583 -1.47 -9.41 -31.22
N TRP A 584 -1.92 -10.17 -30.20
CA TRP A 584 -1.57 -9.94 -28.79
C TRP A 584 -0.60 -11.00 -28.23
N LYS A 585 -0.30 -12.07 -28.98
CA LYS A 585 0.69 -13.08 -28.58
C LYS A 585 2.07 -12.43 -28.43
N GLY A 586 2.69 -12.60 -27.26
CA GLY A 586 3.97 -11.98 -26.91
C GLY A 586 3.88 -10.57 -26.33
N THR A 587 2.67 -10.01 -26.11
CA THR A 587 2.46 -8.70 -25.47
C THR A 587 2.83 -8.67 -23.99
N TRP A 588 3.30 -7.50 -23.54
CA TRP A 588 3.88 -7.28 -22.22
C TRP A 588 2.78 -7.28 -21.17
N ASN A 589 2.57 -8.40 -20.50
CA ASN A 589 1.51 -8.66 -19.52
C ASN A 589 1.66 -7.91 -18.18
N ARG A 590 2.17 -6.68 -18.16
CA ARG A 590 2.78 -6.12 -16.94
C ARG A 590 2.04 -4.96 -16.31
N GLY A 591 0.84 -4.59 -16.75
CA GLY A 591 0.07 -3.54 -16.05
C GLY A 591 0.72 -2.15 -16.06
N CYS A 592 0.00 -1.15 -15.57
CA CYS A 592 0.56 0.17 -15.26
C CYS A 592 -0.12 0.78 -14.04
N ASN A 593 0.65 1.38 -13.14
CA ASN A 593 0.05 2.25 -12.11
C ASN A 593 -0.21 3.64 -12.69
N HIS A 594 -1.46 3.92 -13.08
CA HIS A 594 -1.86 5.23 -13.64
C HIS A 594 -1.48 6.37 -12.69
N VAL A 595 -0.47 7.14 -13.06
CA VAL A 595 -0.03 8.31 -12.27
C VAL A 595 -1.04 9.43 -12.42
N ILE A 596 -1.69 9.52 -13.58
CA ILE A 596 -2.62 10.60 -13.92
C ILE A 596 -3.91 10.51 -13.10
N THR A 597 -4.43 9.31 -12.81
CA THR A 597 -5.55 9.13 -11.86
C THR A 597 -5.18 9.54 -10.43
N ARG A 598 -3.88 9.49 -10.08
CA ARG A 598 -3.33 9.95 -8.80
C ARG A 598 -3.14 11.47 -8.76
N LEU A 599 -2.67 12.05 -9.86
CA LEU A 599 -2.29 13.47 -9.96
C LEU A 599 -3.45 14.41 -10.32
N TYR A 600 -4.45 13.91 -11.05
CA TYR A 600 -5.57 14.70 -11.53
C TYR A 600 -6.87 14.09 -11.07
N ASN A 601 -7.71 14.92 -10.43
CA ASN A 601 -9.10 14.58 -10.16
C ASN A 601 -9.94 14.68 -11.45
N THR A 602 -9.45 14.10 -12.53
CA THR A 602 -10.13 14.10 -13.82
C THR A 602 -11.14 12.97 -13.82
N LYS A 603 -12.43 13.32 -13.80
CA LYS A 603 -13.53 12.40 -14.16
C LYS A 603 -13.34 11.73 -15.53
N THR A 604 -12.40 12.20 -16.36
CA THR A 604 -12.07 11.68 -17.69
C THR A 604 -11.09 10.52 -17.71
N CYS A 605 -10.53 10.08 -16.58
CA CYS A 605 -9.98 8.73 -16.49
C CYS A 605 -11.01 7.78 -15.86
N SER A 606 -12.27 7.88 -16.31
CA SER A 606 -13.23 6.78 -16.30
C SER A 606 -12.74 5.57 -17.10
N GLY A 607 -11.63 5.74 -17.83
CA GLY A 607 -11.03 4.74 -18.71
C GLY A 607 -10.22 3.62 -18.06
N TYR A 608 -9.98 3.54 -16.75
CA TYR A 608 -9.34 2.32 -16.22
C TYR A 608 -10.30 1.13 -16.34
N ASP A 609 -11.54 1.27 -15.87
CA ASP A 609 -12.54 0.20 -16.02
C ASP A 609 -12.91 -0.04 -17.50
N VAL A 610 -12.68 0.94 -18.39
CA VAL A 610 -13.02 0.86 -19.83
C VAL A 610 -11.81 0.50 -20.72
N HIS A 611 -10.57 0.64 -20.24
CA HIS A 611 -9.32 0.46 -20.99
C HIS A 611 -8.19 -0.19 -20.17
N GLY A 612 -8.51 -0.88 -19.06
CA GLY A 612 -7.56 -1.58 -18.17
C GLY A 612 -6.66 -2.52 -18.95
N ASP A 613 -7.29 -3.39 -19.74
CA ASP A 613 -6.63 -4.30 -20.68
C ASP A 613 -5.63 -3.58 -21.59
N LYS A 614 -5.99 -2.41 -22.12
CA LYS A 614 -5.10 -1.66 -23.04
C LYS A 614 -3.83 -1.18 -22.34
N CYS A 615 -3.88 -0.87 -21.06
CA CYS A 615 -2.70 -0.45 -20.30
C CYS A 615 -1.87 -1.65 -19.85
N GLU A 616 -2.53 -2.78 -19.58
CA GLU A 616 -1.92 -4.02 -19.14
C GLU A 616 -0.96 -4.63 -20.15
N TYR A 617 -1.20 -4.42 -21.45
CA TYR A 617 -0.37 -4.95 -22.55
C TYR A 617 0.66 -3.98 -23.15
N ASN A 618 0.76 -2.74 -22.66
CA ASN A 618 1.53 -1.65 -23.30
C ASN A 618 2.71 -1.12 -22.47
N ALA A 619 3.27 -1.94 -21.57
CA ALA A 619 4.51 -1.61 -20.89
C ALA A 619 5.72 -1.79 -21.83
N ILE A 620 6.72 -0.92 -21.72
CA ILE A 620 8.03 -1.08 -22.40
C ILE A 620 9.15 -0.73 -21.41
N ALA A 621 10.28 -1.43 -21.49
CA ALA A 621 11.47 -1.07 -20.74
C ALA A 621 12.03 0.27 -21.22
N LEU A 622 12.49 1.11 -20.29
CA LEU A 622 13.13 2.38 -20.63
C LEU A 622 14.35 2.17 -21.52
N SER A 623 15.13 1.11 -21.25
CA SER A 623 16.33 0.74 -22.02
C SER A 623 16.06 0.48 -23.50
N ASP A 624 14.82 0.12 -23.85
CA ASP A 624 14.43 -0.20 -25.22
C ASP A 624 14.06 1.06 -26.03
N ILE A 625 14.05 2.23 -25.37
CA ILE A 625 13.80 3.54 -26.00
C ILE A 625 15.14 4.24 -26.22
N GLY A 626 15.36 4.73 -27.43
CA GLY A 626 16.60 5.45 -27.76
C GLY A 626 16.86 6.63 -26.82
N TYR A 627 18.13 6.81 -26.43
CA TYR A 627 18.60 7.88 -25.53
C TYR A 627 18.05 7.82 -24.09
N TYR A 628 17.67 6.64 -23.59
CA TYR A 628 17.10 6.51 -22.24
C TYR A 628 18.01 7.03 -21.12
N GLU A 629 19.33 6.84 -21.22
CA GLU A 629 20.30 7.32 -20.22
C GLU A 629 20.29 8.85 -20.11
N LEU A 630 20.26 9.53 -21.26
CA LEU A 630 20.13 10.98 -21.31
C LEU A 630 18.76 11.42 -20.79
N ALA A 631 17.68 10.70 -21.14
CA ALA A 631 16.36 10.99 -20.62
C ALA A 631 16.34 10.94 -19.09
N MET A 632 16.94 9.94 -18.44
CA MET A 632 17.02 9.85 -16.98
C MET A 632 17.74 11.04 -16.34
N LYS A 633 18.79 11.58 -16.98
CA LYS A 633 19.41 12.84 -16.55
C LYS A 633 18.46 14.02 -16.76
N VAL A 634 17.91 14.21 -17.95
CA VAL A 634 17.03 15.36 -18.26
C VAL A 634 15.81 15.42 -17.36
N THR A 635 15.30 14.27 -16.92
CA THR A 635 14.10 14.22 -16.09
C THR A 635 14.37 14.61 -14.63
N THR A 636 15.64 14.58 -14.20
CA THR A 636 16.09 14.93 -12.86
C THR A 636 16.75 16.30 -12.75
N ILE A 637 17.34 16.81 -13.83
CA ILE A 637 18.10 18.08 -13.80
C ILE A 637 17.27 19.26 -13.33
N GLY A 638 15.97 19.31 -13.68
CA GLY A 638 15.07 20.37 -13.22
C GLY A 638 14.88 20.39 -11.71
N LEU A 639 15.03 19.24 -11.04
CA LEU A 639 15.01 19.14 -9.56
C LEU A 639 16.33 19.64 -8.98
N VAL A 640 17.46 19.21 -9.55
CA VAL A 640 18.80 19.63 -9.13
C VAL A 640 18.98 21.14 -9.28
N HIS A 641 18.52 21.73 -10.39
CA HIS A 641 18.52 23.18 -10.61
C HIS A 641 17.72 23.95 -9.56
N LYS A 642 16.58 23.41 -9.09
CA LYS A 642 15.78 24.06 -8.05
C LYS A 642 16.47 24.00 -6.70
N ILE A 643 17.09 22.87 -6.35
CA ILE A 643 17.88 22.74 -5.12
C ILE A 643 19.06 23.70 -5.16
N LEU A 644 19.83 23.72 -6.26
CA LEU A 644 20.99 24.61 -6.41
C LEU A 644 20.59 26.09 -6.30
N LYS A 645 19.54 26.49 -7.00
CA LYS A 645 19.03 27.86 -6.90
C LYS A 645 18.65 28.21 -5.46
N ARG A 646 17.93 27.32 -4.77
CA ARG A 646 17.52 27.53 -3.38
C ARG A 646 18.73 27.62 -2.44
N GLY A 647 19.73 26.76 -2.62
CA GLY A 647 20.99 26.80 -1.86
C GLY A 647 21.71 28.13 -2.02
N ILE A 648 21.86 28.64 -3.24
CA ILE A 648 22.47 29.95 -3.49
C ILE A 648 21.64 31.08 -2.85
N GLU A 649 20.31 31.01 -2.92
CA GLU A 649 19.41 32.03 -2.38
C GLU A 649 19.41 32.08 -0.84
N GLU A 650 19.47 30.92 -0.18
CA GLU A 650 19.36 30.80 1.28
C GLU A 650 20.70 30.82 2.01
N MET A 651 21.74 30.18 1.46
CA MET A 651 23.01 29.98 2.18
C MET A 651 23.99 31.13 1.98
N ILE A 652 23.82 31.93 0.92
CA ILE A 652 24.72 33.04 0.60
C ILE A 652 24.12 34.34 1.14
N ALA A 653 24.68 34.89 2.22
CA ALA A 653 24.21 36.16 2.76
C ALA A 653 24.56 37.35 1.85
N CYS A 654 25.77 37.34 1.27
CA CYS A 654 26.27 38.48 0.51
C CYS A 654 25.59 38.64 -0.87
N LYS A 655 24.94 39.80 -1.11
CA LYS A 655 24.17 40.09 -2.33
C LYS A 655 25.01 39.99 -3.61
N THR A 656 26.22 40.58 -3.63
CA THR A 656 27.11 40.54 -4.80
C THR A 656 27.57 39.12 -5.12
N LYS A 657 27.99 38.34 -4.11
CA LYS A 657 28.39 36.94 -4.28
C LYS A 657 27.21 36.09 -4.77
N LYS A 658 26.01 36.28 -4.19
CA LYS A 658 24.77 35.64 -4.61
C LYS A 658 24.47 35.91 -6.09
N ILE A 659 24.54 37.17 -6.54
CA ILE A 659 24.33 37.53 -7.95
C ILE A 659 25.33 36.82 -8.86
N ARG A 660 26.62 36.80 -8.51
CA ARG A 660 27.66 36.10 -9.29
C ARG A 660 27.38 34.60 -9.39
N LEU A 661 27.03 33.94 -8.28
CA LEU A 661 26.68 32.52 -8.27
C LEU A 661 25.40 32.24 -9.07
N LEU A 662 24.39 33.12 -9.00
CA LEU A 662 23.17 33.02 -9.80
C LEU A 662 23.45 33.19 -11.31
N GLN A 663 24.42 34.02 -11.69
CA GLN A 663 24.88 34.14 -13.09
C GLN A 663 25.54 32.85 -13.58
N ILE A 664 26.41 32.23 -12.76
CA ILE A 664 27.01 30.92 -13.06
C ILE A 664 25.92 29.86 -13.19
N TYR A 665 24.97 29.81 -12.25
CA TYR A 665 23.79 28.94 -12.32
C TYR A 665 22.98 29.15 -13.62
N GLY A 666 22.74 30.40 -14.02
CA GLY A 666 22.03 30.72 -15.26
C GLY A 666 22.74 30.18 -16.50
N ARG A 667 24.07 30.34 -16.57
CA ARG A 667 24.91 29.77 -17.64
C ARG A 667 24.88 28.24 -17.61
N LEU A 668 25.02 27.61 -16.44
CA LEU A 668 24.92 26.15 -16.27
C LEU A 668 23.58 25.61 -16.77
N LYS A 669 22.47 26.26 -16.41
CA LYS A 669 21.13 25.88 -16.85
C LYS A 669 20.98 25.95 -18.37
N THR A 670 21.51 26.99 -19.01
CA THR A 670 21.47 27.14 -20.47
C THR A 670 22.35 26.11 -21.17
N GLN A 671 23.59 25.93 -20.71
CA GLN A 671 24.53 24.99 -21.32
C GLN A 671 24.09 23.53 -21.17
N THR A 672 23.64 23.13 -19.98
CA THR A 672 23.06 21.78 -19.78
C THR A 672 21.83 21.57 -20.65
N ARG A 673 20.94 22.55 -20.77
CA ARG A 673 19.79 22.46 -21.67
C ARG A 673 20.21 22.27 -23.13
N TYR A 674 21.18 23.06 -23.60
CA TYR A 674 21.70 22.96 -24.95
C TYR A 674 22.34 21.59 -25.20
N TYR A 675 23.20 21.12 -24.29
CA TYR A 675 23.87 19.82 -24.35
C TYR A 675 22.87 18.68 -24.51
N PHE A 676 21.93 18.55 -23.57
CA PHE A 676 20.98 17.44 -23.58
C PHE A 676 19.99 17.51 -24.74
N LYS A 677 19.47 18.70 -25.07
CA LYS A 677 18.54 18.84 -26.19
C LYS A 677 19.22 18.43 -27.51
N SER A 678 20.44 18.90 -27.75
CA SER A 678 21.19 18.59 -28.98
C SER A 678 21.54 17.10 -29.05
N ALA A 679 21.98 16.50 -27.93
CA ALA A 679 22.27 15.08 -27.87
C ALA A 679 21.03 14.22 -28.16
N MET A 680 19.87 14.58 -27.57
CA MET A 680 18.60 13.87 -27.81
C MET A 680 18.00 14.12 -29.20
N ASP A 681 18.36 15.23 -29.87
CA ASP A 681 18.03 15.50 -31.27
C ASP A 681 18.96 14.76 -32.25
N GLY A 682 19.92 13.97 -31.75
CA GLY A 682 20.79 13.10 -32.54
C GLY A 682 22.16 13.68 -32.91
N VAL A 683 22.54 14.81 -32.31
CA VAL A 683 23.91 15.33 -32.46
C VAL A 683 24.89 14.39 -31.75
N LYS A 684 25.91 13.94 -32.49
CA LYS A 684 26.98 13.09 -31.97
C LYS A 684 27.69 13.74 -30.77
N ILE A 685 27.90 12.98 -29.70
CA ILE A 685 28.45 13.46 -28.41
C ILE A 685 29.84 14.09 -28.60
N GLU A 686 30.65 13.60 -29.55
CA GLU A 686 31.99 14.15 -29.82
C GLU A 686 31.93 15.61 -30.26
N LYS A 687 30.86 16.02 -30.96
CA LYS A 687 30.64 17.43 -31.36
C LYS A 687 30.22 18.31 -30.18
N LEU A 688 29.68 17.71 -29.11
CA LEU A 688 29.25 18.39 -27.89
C LEU A 688 30.34 18.42 -26.80
N LYS A 689 31.53 17.88 -27.08
CA LYS A 689 32.64 17.83 -26.11
C LYS A 689 32.99 19.22 -25.55
N HIS A 690 33.08 20.22 -26.41
CA HIS A 690 33.35 21.60 -26.00
C HIS A 690 32.31 22.13 -24.99
N VAL A 691 31.02 21.81 -25.18
CA VAL A 691 29.94 22.18 -24.26
C VAL A 691 30.10 21.46 -22.93
N SER A 692 30.44 20.16 -22.97
CA SER A 692 30.69 19.37 -21.76
C SER A 692 31.87 19.93 -20.94
N ASP A 693 32.96 20.31 -21.62
CA ASP A 693 34.15 20.90 -20.99
C ASP A 693 33.82 22.27 -20.37
N ASP A 694 33.00 23.07 -21.04
CA ASP A 694 32.54 24.36 -20.51
C ASP A 694 31.59 24.19 -19.31
N ILE A 695 30.73 23.17 -19.30
CA ILE A 695 29.92 22.83 -18.14
C ILE A 695 30.82 22.42 -16.96
N ALA A 696 31.84 21.60 -17.19
CA ALA A 696 32.79 21.20 -16.14
C ALA A 696 33.49 22.42 -15.53
N LYS A 697 34.01 23.35 -16.35
CA LYS A 697 34.61 24.61 -15.87
C LYS A 697 33.63 25.46 -15.07
N LEU A 698 32.35 25.53 -15.50
CA LEU A 698 31.33 26.26 -14.75
C LEU A 698 31.02 25.61 -13.40
N ILE A 699 31.05 24.27 -13.31
CA ILE A 699 30.93 23.54 -12.04
C ILE A 699 32.13 23.85 -11.13
N ASP A 700 33.36 23.85 -11.66
CA ASP A 700 34.56 24.19 -10.88
C ASP A 700 34.50 25.64 -10.35
N ASN A 701 34.06 26.59 -11.18
CA ASN A 701 33.85 27.97 -10.78
C ASN A 701 32.76 28.10 -9.71
N LEU A 702 31.68 27.33 -9.82
CA LEU A 702 30.62 27.26 -8.81
C LEU A 702 31.17 26.74 -7.48
N LYS A 703 31.98 25.67 -7.49
CA LYS A 703 32.65 25.11 -6.29
C LYS A 703 33.60 26.08 -5.63
N LEU A 704 34.41 26.80 -6.42
CA LEU A 704 35.31 27.83 -5.91
C LEU A 704 34.53 28.98 -5.27
N GLY A 705 33.50 29.50 -5.96
CA GLY A 705 32.65 30.56 -5.43
C GLY A 705 31.87 30.16 -4.18
N TRP A 706 31.44 28.90 -4.09
CA TRP A 706 30.75 28.35 -2.92
C TRP A 706 31.67 28.25 -1.70
N ARG A 707 32.85 27.64 -1.82
CA ARG A 707 33.83 27.52 -0.72
C ARG A 707 34.28 28.88 -0.18
N ASN A 708 34.50 29.86 -1.07
CA ASN A 708 34.82 31.24 -0.69
C ASN A 708 33.67 31.97 0.03
N SER A 709 32.47 31.39 0.05
CA SER A 709 31.31 31.92 0.76
C SER A 709 31.08 31.23 2.11
N GLU A 710 31.61 30.03 2.33
CA GLU A 710 31.54 29.30 3.60
C GLU A 710 32.58 29.77 4.62
N HIS A 711 33.71 30.35 4.17
CA HIS A 711 34.83 30.73 5.03
C HIS A 711 34.83 32.20 5.50
N GLU A 712 33.88 33.02 5.04
CA GLU A 712 33.77 34.41 5.50
C GLU A 712 32.59 34.54 6.47
N GLY A 713 32.90 34.88 7.72
CA GLY A 713 31.91 35.28 8.72
C GLY A 713 31.05 36.46 8.24
N THR A 714 29.93 36.63 8.92
CA THR A 714 28.72 37.43 8.66
C THR A 714 28.84 38.88 8.15
N GLU A 715 30.02 39.45 7.90
CA GLU A 715 30.18 40.83 7.45
C GLU A 715 30.73 40.89 6.01
N CYS A 716 29.81 40.94 5.05
CA CYS A 716 30.17 41.28 3.67
C CYS A 716 30.30 42.80 3.53
N LEU A 717 31.49 43.31 3.20
CA LEU A 717 31.81 44.73 2.97
C LEU A 717 31.04 45.38 1.78
N CYS A 718 30.16 44.64 1.10
CA CYS A 718 29.37 45.15 -0.03
C CYS A 718 28.37 46.25 0.35
N PHE A 719 28.09 46.46 1.63
CA PHE A 719 27.24 47.56 2.09
C PHE A 719 27.86 48.95 1.85
N ASN A 720 29.19 49.04 1.69
CA ASN A 720 29.88 50.33 1.51
C ASN A 720 29.95 50.81 0.05
N ILE A 721 29.31 50.12 -0.91
CA ILE A 721 29.36 50.49 -2.34
C ILE A 721 27.99 50.98 -2.85
N GLN A 722 26.88 50.78 -2.11
CA GLN A 722 25.57 51.28 -2.55
C GLN A 722 25.27 52.72 -2.12
N SER A 723 26.08 53.36 -1.27
CA SER A 723 25.87 54.77 -0.89
C SER A 723 26.44 55.80 -1.88
N GLU A 724 27.06 55.37 -2.98
CA GLU A 724 27.59 56.25 -4.04
C GLU A 724 27.01 55.95 -5.44
N ALA A 725 25.99 55.08 -5.53
CA ALA A 725 25.38 54.68 -6.80
C ALA A 725 23.85 54.84 -6.85
N ASP A 726 23.28 55.67 -5.97
CA ASP A 726 21.85 56.03 -6.00
C ASP A 726 21.52 57.14 -7.04
N ASP A 727 22.46 57.51 -7.92
CA ASP A 727 22.28 58.56 -8.95
C ASP A 727 22.32 58.05 -10.41
N LEU A 728 22.14 56.74 -10.68
CA LEU A 728 22.03 56.25 -12.06
C LEU A 728 20.88 55.25 -12.27
N ASP A 729 19.73 55.82 -12.66
CA ASP A 729 18.58 55.28 -13.40
C ASP A 729 18.22 53.79 -13.30
N GLU A 730 17.07 53.54 -12.67
CA GLU A 730 16.34 52.26 -12.57
C GLU A 730 15.81 51.69 -13.91
N GLU A 731 16.06 52.30 -15.07
CA GLU A 731 15.49 51.85 -16.36
C GLU A 731 16.35 50.88 -17.19
N SER A 732 17.55 50.50 -16.75
CA SER A 732 18.48 49.71 -17.61
C SER A 732 18.60 48.21 -17.31
N ILE A 733 17.86 47.64 -16.33
CA ILE A 733 17.96 46.21 -15.95
C ILE A 733 16.64 45.44 -16.14
N LEU A 734 15.95 45.59 -17.27
CA LEU A 734 14.91 44.66 -17.73
C LEU A 734 14.93 44.65 -19.27
N PRO A 735 15.42 43.58 -19.93
CA PRO A 735 14.47 42.59 -20.45
C PRO A 735 15.08 41.20 -20.76
N TRP A 736 15.22 40.28 -19.78
CA TRP A 736 15.47 38.84 -20.11
C TRP A 736 14.83 37.84 -19.12
N ILE A 737 13.79 38.24 -18.39
CA ILE A 737 13.13 37.37 -17.38
C ILE A 737 11.80 36.74 -17.85
N PHE A 738 11.24 37.15 -18.98
CA PHE A 738 10.04 36.50 -19.51
C PHE A 738 10.34 35.77 -20.80
N LEU A 739 10.46 34.44 -20.71
CA LEU A 739 9.87 33.49 -21.66
C LEU A 739 9.81 32.12 -20.95
N SER A 740 8.62 31.86 -20.40
CA SER A 740 8.15 30.62 -19.76
C SER A 740 8.05 29.44 -20.70
#